data_AF-A0A366L1T4-F1
#
_entry.id   AF-A0A366L1T4-F1
#
_cell.length_a   1.000
_cell.length_b   1.000
_cell.length_c   1.000
_cell.angle_alpha   90.00
_cell.angle_beta   90.00
_cell.angle_gamma   90.00
#
_symmetry.space_group_name_H-M   'P 1'
#
loop_
_entity.id
_entity.type
_entity.pdbx_description
1 polymer ?
#
loop_
_entity_poly.entity_id
_entity_poly.type
_entity_poly.pdbx_seq_one_letter_code
_entity_poly.pdbx_strand_id
1 'polypeptide(L)'
;MLLIASVAMPSKLHAQSSPENIGFENGNFQNWKIYAGSIAIENNKNVVTMNELAKPISNRISIINNKKLIDPYGGFPVVAPSGGNFSVKLGNNVTGAQIDGISYQLTVPADRPEFTLTYQYAVVLEDPDHEPFEQPRFIARIKDMEKNEYIPCASFEYVATSSLPGFKKSTEYESVIYKDWSPVTINLSGYQGKQLLIEFISTDCSRGQHFGYAYVDINNIFGEAVTGNTYCASAEAIDLTGPSGYQTYNWYNADRSIKYGSGQTINIKPKPADNSRILLDLVPYPGFGCPGTVSTQIHGIDYELKVLKQDVVCQNAEIDLLDSKYILNKTDGFTYQVFEDKDLTRPVTGAVKITDDKTFYIKGNNNKGCESVVPIDISVFNAADISVKNPDAVCYSESVDITNEALYSGDLNGIARSYFEDGAANQPLGDPKHISKSGKYFVRLSNQMHCSKIIAIDVVIKDKPLLKVSNPKPVCIPAKVDITTADHFLGSDANLKYSFYNDEALNNLVVDPTHINQSGTYYVKAINADGCTVSNKIEVVINDIPVLVVKNPDAACHPDQVDLTNPALYNGSTDHLNYTFFYDEALTNKIAYPKAITKAGTYYIRAVNNGGCYTTGKIEVTFNTAPTIVINKPKAVFDNSFIDLTAPEITKGSSVYVKAGYFEDADLKRPLTDPKRINRAGVYYIAIQNESGCISSAPVELEVLPQPKIVVPTAFTPQKETNNRLYPFLVSIQKLISFKVYNKWGILVYQSDTLANGGWDGQFKSQMQPLETFSWFAEGIDTFGDKFQSKGKTILIL
;
A
#
# COMPACT_ATOMS: atom_id res chain seq x y z
N MET A 1 -18.38 38.14 37.82
CA MET A 1 -17.55 39.10 38.58
C MET A 1 -16.09 38.69 38.35
N LEU A 2 -15.47 39.17 37.27
CA LEU A 2 -14.03 39.04 37.03
C LEU A 2 -13.58 40.39 36.44
N LEU A 3 -12.66 41.04 37.13
CA LEU A 3 -12.23 42.42 36.92
C LEU A 3 -11.50 42.58 35.58
N ILE A 4 -11.92 43.58 34.81
CA ILE A 4 -11.18 44.16 33.69
C ILE A 4 -10.18 45.14 34.29
N ALA A 5 -8.88 44.88 34.12
CA ALA A 5 -7.81 45.83 34.41
C ALA A 5 -7.22 46.32 33.08
N SER A 6 -7.79 47.41 32.55
CA SER A 6 -7.23 48.16 31.42
C SER A 6 -6.07 49.00 31.95
N VAL A 7 -4.84 48.55 31.70
CA VAL A 7 -3.62 49.32 31.95
C VAL A 7 -3.57 50.47 30.92
N ALA A 8 -3.77 51.70 31.39
CA ALA A 8 -3.49 52.90 30.61
C ALA A 8 -1.97 52.99 30.39
N MET A 9 -1.55 52.84 29.14
CA MET A 9 -0.17 53.14 28.74
C MET A 9 0.07 54.65 28.88
N PRO A 10 1.20 55.08 29.47
CA PRO A 10 1.59 56.47 29.40
C PRO A 10 1.91 56.78 27.93
N SER A 11 1.20 57.75 27.36
CA SER A 11 1.54 58.33 26.06
C SER A 11 2.97 58.86 26.13
N LYS A 12 3.89 58.17 25.46
CA LYS A 12 5.24 58.66 25.20
C LYS A 12 5.12 60.08 24.64
N LEU A 13 5.68 61.06 25.36
CA LEU A 13 6.07 62.34 24.75
C LEU A 13 6.82 61.98 23.47
N HIS A 14 6.23 62.28 22.32
CA HIS A 14 6.95 62.15 21.05
C HIS A 14 8.07 63.19 21.09
N ALA A 15 9.31 62.71 21.19
CA ALA A 15 10.44 63.49 20.72
C ALA A 15 10.12 63.90 19.28
N GLN A 16 10.00 65.20 19.03
CA GLN A 16 9.59 65.73 17.74
C GLN A 16 10.65 65.32 16.70
N SER A 17 10.22 64.56 15.69
CA SER A 17 11.06 64.08 14.59
C SER A 17 11.57 65.23 13.73
N SER A 18 12.71 65.04 13.07
CA SER A 18 13.21 65.98 12.05
C SER A 18 12.10 66.36 11.05
N PRO A 19 11.98 67.64 10.61
CA PRO A 19 11.03 68.06 9.61
C PRO A 19 11.20 67.16 8.41
N GLU A 20 10.13 66.46 8.11
CA GLU A 20 10.15 65.43 7.10
C GLU A 20 10.39 66.07 5.73
N ASN A 21 11.36 65.52 4.98
CA ASN A 21 11.65 65.85 3.59
C ASN A 21 12.01 67.32 3.27
N ILE A 22 12.32 68.11 4.28
CA ILE A 22 12.86 69.46 4.14
C ILE A 22 14.16 69.54 3.30
N GLY A 23 15.01 68.51 3.32
CA GLY A 23 16.21 68.39 2.48
C GLY A 23 16.00 67.65 1.16
N PHE A 24 14.74 67.40 0.76
CA PHE A 24 14.37 66.72 -0.49
C PHE A 24 14.81 65.24 -0.61
N GLU A 25 15.27 64.62 0.48
CA GLU A 25 15.81 63.25 0.48
C GLU A 25 14.81 62.15 0.09
N ASN A 26 13.50 62.42 0.12
CA ASN A 26 12.49 61.50 -0.40
C ASN A 26 12.38 61.56 -1.94
N GLY A 27 13.20 62.38 -2.60
CA GLY A 27 13.18 62.59 -4.05
C GLY A 27 11.92 63.28 -4.57
N ASN A 28 11.17 63.95 -3.69
CA ASN A 28 9.90 64.61 -3.99
C ASN A 28 9.71 65.92 -3.18
N PHE A 29 8.64 66.68 -3.47
CA PHE A 29 8.31 67.94 -2.79
C PHE A 29 7.39 67.76 -1.57
N GLN A 30 7.38 66.58 -0.93
CA GLN A 30 6.57 66.37 0.27
C GLN A 30 6.86 67.45 1.33
N ASN A 31 5.80 68.02 1.89
CA ASN A 31 5.80 69.15 2.85
C ASN A 31 6.28 70.50 2.30
N TRP A 32 6.69 70.57 1.02
CA TRP A 32 6.98 71.81 0.32
C TRP A 32 5.77 72.28 -0.48
N LYS A 33 5.45 73.57 -0.37
CA LYS A 33 4.55 74.25 -1.29
C LYS A 33 5.33 74.77 -2.48
N ILE A 34 4.73 74.70 -3.65
CA ILE A 34 5.34 75.07 -4.93
C ILE A 34 4.59 76.27 -5.48
N TYR A 35 5.30 77.24 -6.04
CA TYR A 35 4.75 78.46 -6.59
C TYR A 35 5.33 78.73 -7.96
N ALA A 36 4.48 79.23 -8.87
CA ALA A 36 4.96 79.90 -10.06
C ALA A 36 4.13 81.14 -10.35
N GLY A 37 4.69 82.05 -11.13
CA GLY A 37 3.99 83.24 -11.56
C GLY A 37 4.81 84.07 -12.52
N SER A 38 4.57 85.37 -12.49
CA SER A 38 5.21 86.35 -13.37
C SER A 38 5.65 87.58 -12.59
N ILE A 39 6.71 88.20 -13.08
CA ILE A 39 7.26 89.45 -12.54
C ILE A 39 6.75 90.64 -13.36
N ALA A 40 6.44 91.75 -12.68
CA ALA A 40 6.01 92.99 -13.31
C ALA A 40 6.68 94.21 -12.65
N ILE A 41 6.60 95.37 -13.30
CA ILE A 41 7.02 96.64 -12.72
C ILE A 41 5.77 97.47 -12.42
N GLU A 42 5.60 97.87 -11.15
CA GLU A 42 4.61 98.88 -10.76
C GLU A 42 5.31 99.96 -9.93
N ASN A 43 5.15 101.23 -10.30
CA ASN A 43 5.75 102.38 -9.59
C ASN A 43 7.27 102.24 -9.34
N ASN A 44 8.03 101.79 -10.34
CA ASN A 44 9.47 101.51 -10.25
C ASN A 44 9.86 100.51 -9.15
N LYS A 45 8.92 99.63 -8.76
CA LYS A 45 9.17 98.52 -7.85
C LYS A 45 8.97 97.20 -8.58
N ASN A 46 9.80 96.25 -8.21
CA ASN A 46 9.66 94.87 -8.63
C ASN A 46 8.43 94.27 -7.92
N VAL A 47 7.40 93.91 -8.69
CA VAL A 47 6.19 93.29 -8.16
C VAL A 47 6.17 91.82 -8.54
N VAL A 48 6.26 90.98 -7.52
CA VAL A 48 6.25 89.51 -7.62
C VAL A 48 4.83 89.01 -7.36
N THR A 49 4.20 88.42 -8.38
CA THR A 49 2.92 87.72 -8.23
C THR A 49 3.16 86.22 -8.31
N MET A 50 2.80 85.48 -7.25
CA MET A 50 2.99 84.04 -7.15
C MET A 50 1.66 83.33 -6.85
N ASN A 51 1.40 82.23 -7.55
CA ASN A 51 0.26 81.35 -7.28
C ASN A 51 0.77 79.97 -6.84
N GLU A 52 0.15 79.39 -5.80
CA GLU A 52 0.46 78.04 -5.33
C GLU A 52 0.03 77.00 -6.38
N LEU A 53 0.88 76.01 -6.64
CA LEU A 53 0.68 74.95 -7.60
C LEU A 53 0.61 73.59 -6.91
N ALA A 54 -0.25 72.69 -7.42
CA ALA A 54 -0.36 71.32 -6.93
C ALA A 54 0.81 70.40 -7.36
N LYS A 55 1.51 70.75 -8.45
CA LYS A 55 2.64 69.99 -9.01
C LYS A 55 3.67 70.95 -9.63
N PRO A 56 4.97 70.60 -9.64
CA PRO A 56 6.00 71.42 -10.24
C PRO A 56 5.83 71.51 -11.77
N ILE A 57 6.21 72.66 -12.34
CA ILE A 57 6.27 72.83 -13.79
C ILE A 57 7.57 72.18 -14.29
N SER A 58 7.44 71.24 -15.22
CA SER A 58 8.58 70.55 -15.83
C SER A 58 9.58 71.55 -16.41
N ASN A 59 10.87 71.33 -16.17
CA ASN A 59 11.96 72.21 -16.57
C ASN A 59 11.95 73.63 -15.96
N ARG A 60 11.21 73.87 -14.88
CA ARG A 60 11.22 75.13 -14.10
C ARG A 60 11.44 74.90 -12.62
N ILE A 61 10.82 73.87 -12.08
CA ILE A 61 10.98 73.47 -10.68
C ILE A 61 11.25 71.96 -10.67
N SER A 62 12.45 71.53 -10.31
CA SER A 62 12.81 70.11 -10.38
C SER A 62 13.71 69.67 -9.24
N ILE A 63 13.52 68.41 -8.81
CA ILE A 63 14.44 67.74 -7.89
C ILE A 63 15.50 67.02 -8.72
N ILE A 64 16.75 67.22 -8.34
CA ILE A 64 17.93 66.71 -9.05
C ILE A 64 18.74 65.84 -8.09
N ASN A 65 19.21 64.68 -8.58
CA ASN A 65 20.01 63.73 -7.81
C ASN A 65 21.28 63.25 -8.53
N ASN A 66 21.57 63.80 -9.70
CA ASN A 66 22.74 63.41 -10.48
C ASN A 66 23.98 64.18 -10.02
N LYS A 67 24.74 63.59 -9.08
CA LYS A 67 25.98 64.16 -8.52
C LYS A 67 27.11 64.37 -9.54
N LYS A 68 27.00 63.82 -10.76
CA LYS A 68 27.98 64.01 -11.85
C LYS A 68 27.63 65.16 -12.78
N LEU A 69 26.39 65.65 -12.75
CA LEU A 69 25.95 66.75 -13.61
C LEU A 69 26.47 68.08 -13.04
N ILE A 70 26.95 68.95 -13.94
CA ILE A 70 27.44 70.29 -13.61
C ILE A 70 26.55 71.35 -14.26
N ASP A 71 26.45 72.51 -13.64
CA ASP A 71 25.77 73.67 -14.20
C ASP A 71 26.56 74.23 -15.41
N PRO A 72 25.92 74.49 -16.55
CA PRO A 72 26.64 74.90 -17.76
C PRO A 72 27.24 76.31 -17.71
N TYR A 73 26.74 77.21 -16.85
CA TYR A 73 27.28 78.58 -16.76
C TYR A 73 28.29 78.73 -15.63
N GLY A 74 28.08 78.02 -14.51
CA GLY A 74 28.93 78.09 -13.34
C GLY A 74 29.96 76.96 -13.20
N GLY A 75 29.79 75.84 -13.88
CA GLY A 75 30.69 74.68 -13.82
C GLY A 75 30.68 73.92 -12.48
N PHE A 76 29.81 74.30 -11.54
CA PHE A 76 29.65 73.62 -10.24
C PHE A 76 28.68 72.43 -10.35
N PRO A 77 28.80 71.39 -9.50
CA PRO A 77 27.85 70.27 -9.48
C PRO A 77 26.42 70.74 -9.22
N VAL A 78 25.39 70.19 -9.88
CA VAL A 78 23.99 70.62 -9.66
C VAL A 78 23.35 70.06 -8.39
N VAL A 79 24.00 69.10 -7.74
CA VAL A 79 23.64 68.59 -6.41
C VAL A 79 24.69 69.11 -5.43
N ALA A 80 24.25 69.61 -4.27
CA ALA A 80 25.14 70.19 -3.27
C ALA A 80 26.28 69.22 -2.88
N PRO A 81 27.56 69.60 -3.02
CA PRO A 81 28.69 68.71 -2.75
C PRO A 81 28.79 68.23 -1.30
N SER A 82 28.33 69.08 -0.36
CA SER A 82 28.32 68.80 1.07
C SER A 82 26.90 68.58 1.61
N GLY A 83 25.98 68.26 0.71
CA GLY A 83 24.59 68.04 1.01
C GLY A 83 24.07 66.63 0.86
N GLY A 84 22.75 66.52 0.78
CA GLY A 84 22.04 65.27 0.64
C GLY A 84 22.29 64.57 -0.69
N ASN A 85 21.42 63.63 -1.03
CA ASN A 85 21.43 63.03 -2.37
C ASN A 85 20.65 63.86 -3.38
N PHE A 86 19.87 64.83 -2.91
CA PHE A 86 18.98 65.62 -3.72
C PHE A 86 19.22 67.13 -3.54
N SER A 87 18.90 67.90 -4.57
CA SER A 87 18.81 69.36 -4.49
C SER A 87 17.66 69.81 -5.39
N VAL A 88 17.06 70.95 -5.10
CA VAL A 88 16.02 71.53 -5.97
C VAL A 88 16.65 72.57 -6.89
N LYS A 89 16.25 72.56 -8.17
CA LYS A 89 16.45 73.67 -9.11
C LYS A 89 15.16 74.49 -9.20
N LEU A 90 15.29 75.80 -9.02
CA LEU A 90 14.23 76.80 -9.14
C LEU A 90 14.56 77.73 -10.29
N GLY A 91 13.66 77.85 -11.26
CA GLY A 91 13.87 78.59 -12.50
C GLY A 91 14.58 77.78 -13.59
N ASN A 92 14.83 78.42 -14.71
CA ASN A 92 15.57 77.86 -15.83
C ASN A 92 16.30 78.96 -16.62
N ASN A 93 16.88 78.60 -17.75
CA ASN A 93 17.53 79.53 -18.67
C ASN A 93 16.63 79.92 -19.86
N VAL A 94 15.30 79.83 -19.70
CA VAL A 94 14.32 80.25 -20.69
C VAL A 94 13.76 81.59 -20.26
N THR A 95 13.78 82.56 -21.16
CA THR A 95 13.30 83.91 -20.89
C THR A 95 11.77 83.95 -20.88
N GLY A 96 11.16 84.68 -19.95
CA GLY A 96 9.71 84.87 -19.99
C GLY A 96 9.07 85.59 -18.81
N ALA A 97 9.83 86.42 -18.10
CA ALA A 97 9.39 87.10 -16.88
C ALA A 97 8.87 86.10 -15.84
N GLN A 98 9.50 84.93 -15.79
CA GLN A 98 9.11 83.79 -14.97
C GLN A 98 9.47 84.02 -13.49
N ILE A 99 8.61 83.54 -12.60
CA ILE A 99 8.90 83.39 -11.17
C ILE A 99 8.67 81.94 -10.78
N ASP A 100 9.61 81.36 -10.07
CA ASP A 100 9.55 80.00 -9.54
C ASP A 100 9.97 80.02 -8.07
N GLY A 101 9.14 79.45 -7.20
CA GLY A 101 9.38 79.47 -5.77
C GLY A 101 8.88 78.24 -5.05
N ILE A 102 9.45 78.01 -3.86
CA ILE A 102 9.02 76.96 -2.94
C ILE A 102 8.98 77.52 -1.52
N SER A 103 8.09 76.98 -0.68
CA SER A 103 8.05 77.30 0.74
C SER A 103 7.86 76.08 1.63
N TYR A 104 8.44 76.13 2.83
CA TYR A 104 8.34 75.09 3.85
C TYR A 104 7.98 75.71 5.20
N GLN A 105 6.97 75.15 5.86
CA GLN A 105 6.58 75.58 7.19
C GLN A 105 7.34 74.75 8.25
N LEU A 106 8.28 75.39 8.92
CA LEU A 106 9.13 74.81 9.96
C LEU A 106 8.57 75.15 11.35
N THR A 107 8.44 74.16 12.22
CA THR A 107 8.20 74.38 13.65
C THR A 107 9.51 74.25 14.40
N VAL A 108 9.93 75.30 15.11
CA VAL A 108 11.15 75.26 15.93
C VAL A 108 10.85 74.45 17.20
N PRO A 109 11.63 73.39 17.52
CA PRO A 109 11.38 72.56 18.70
C PRO A 109 11.34 73.38 20.01
N ALA A 110 10.34 73.12 20.84
CA ALA A 110 10.13 73.87 22.09
C ALA A 110 11.16 73.56 23.18
N ASP A 111 11.78 72.37 23.13
CA ASP A 111 12.73 71.83 24.10
C ASP A 111 14.20 72.09 23.74
N ARG A 112 14.47 72.75 22.60
CA ARG A 112 15.82 73.05 22.13
C ARG A 112 16.17 74.52 22.34
N PRO A 113 16.98 74.86 23.36
CA PRO A 113 17.40 76.24 23.59
C PRO A 113 18.27 76.78 22.44
N GLU A 114 18.99 75.90 21.75
CA GLU A 114 19.82 76.22 20.59
C GLU A 114 19.26 75.50 19.35
N PHE A 115 18.96 76.26 18.30
CA PHE A 115 18.44 75.71 17.05
C PHE A 115 18.99 76.48 15.84
N THR A 116 19.66 75.76 14.94
CA THR A 116 20.26 76.32 13.72
C THR A 116 19.69 75.66 12.48
N LEU A 117 19.44 76.45 11.44
CA LEU A 117 19.05 75.98 10.12
C LEU A 117 20.19 76.24 9.15
N THR A 118 20.73 75.20 8.51
CA THR A 118 21.71 75.35 7.44
C THR A 118 21.12 74.96 6.10
N TYR A 119 20.98 75.93 5.21
CA TYR A 119 20.69 75.68 3.79
C TYR A 119 21.95 75.97 2.96
N GLN A 120 22.04 75.35 1.80
CA GLN A 120 23.05 75.63 0.79
C GLN A 120 22.34 76.12 -0.46
N TYR A 121 23.01 77.02 -1.18
CA TYR A 121 22.48 77.52 -2.42
C TYR A 121 23.58 77.80 -3.44
N ALA A 122 23.26 77.62 -4.71
CA ALA A 122 24.05 78.08 -5.84
C ALA A 122 23.12 78.88 -6.75
N VAL A 123 23.61 79.95 -7.38
CA VAL A 123 22.75 80.88 -8.14
C VAL A 123 23.39 81.19 -9.48
N VAL A 124 22.57 81.28 -10.52
CA VAL A 124 22.95 81.74 -11.86
C VAL A 124 21.96 82.83 -12.29
N LEU A 125 22.48 84.02 -12.56
CA LEU A 125 21.70 85.16 -13.02
C LEU A 125 22.35 85.74 -14.26
N GLU A 126 21.54 86.09 -15.25
CA GLU A 126 21.98 86.97 -16.32
C GLU A 126 21.96 88.43 -15.82
N ASP A 127 23.07 89.15 -16.02
CA ASP A 127 23.27 90.54 -15.64
C ASP A 127 23.24 91.45 -16.89
N PRO A 128 22.06 91.96 -17.27
CA PRO A 128 21.90 92.82 -18.43
C PRO A 128 22.14 94.32 -18.15
N ASP A 129 22.68 94.67 -16.97
CA ASP A 129 22.95 96.05 -16.55
C ASP A 129 21.69 96.95 -16.58
N HIS A 130 20.59 96.47 -16.00
CA HIS A 130 19.36 97.25 -15.77
C HIS A 130 19.28 97.78 -14.34
N GLU A 131 18.31 98.68 -14.11
CA GLU A 131 17.96 99.14 -12.77
C GLU A 131 17.61 97.95 -11.86
N PRO A 132 17.94 97.99 -10.55
CA PRO A 132 17.78 96.83 -9.67
C PRO A 132 16.36 96.24 -9.62
N PHE A 133 15.31 97.03 -9.87
CA PHE A 133 13.93 96.53 -9.89
C PHE A 133 13.56 95.80 -11.19
N GLU A 134 14.41 95.84 -12.22
CA GLU A 134 14.21 95.13 -13.49
C GLU A 134 15.03 93.84 -13.59
N GLN A 135 16.14 93.75 -12.86
CA GLN A 135 17.09 92.64 -12.92
C GLN A 135 16.51 91.29 -12.42
N PRO A 136 16.97 90.15 -12.95
CA PRO A 136 16.76 88.82 -12.36
C PRO A 136 17.26 88.76 -10.92
N ARG A 137 16.66 87.92 -10.09
CA ARG A 137 17.06 87.80 -8.67
C ARG A 137 16.84 86.42 -8.08
N PHE A 138 17.54 86.17 -6.98
CA PHE A 138 17.28 85.07 -6.07
C PHE A 138 16.95 85.60 -4.67
N ILE A 139 15.90 85.07 -4.07
CA ILE A 139 15.42 85.48 -2.74
C ILE A 139 15.40 84.25 -1.84
N ALA A 140 16.03 84.35 -0.68
CA ALA A 140 15.97 83.36 0.38
C ALA A 140 15.54 84.08 1.66
N ARG A 141 14.36 83.78 2.20
CA ARG A 141 13.80 84.53 3.34
C ARG A 141 13.05 83.65 4.32
N ILE A 142 13.00 84.10 5.57
CA ILE A 142 12.32 83.40 6.66
C ILE A 142 11.32 84.36 7.31
N LYS A 143 10.07 83.92 7.41
CA LYS A 143 8.97 84.69 8.00
C LYS A 143 8.56 84.10 9.35
N ASP A 144 8.42 84.96 10.37
CA ASP A 144 7.73 84.60 11.61
C ASP A 144 6.22 84.62 11.33
N MET A 145 5.59 83.44 11.34
CA MET A 145 4.18 83.30 10.95
C MET A 145 3.22 83.87 11.98
N GLU A 146 3.64 83.99 13.25
CA GLU A 146 2.82 84.59 14.30
C GLU A 146 2.75 86.11 14.14
N LYS A 147 3.89 86.74 13.82
CA LYS A 147 3.98 88.19 13.60
C LYS A 147 3.61 88.61 12.18
N ASN A 148 3.60 87.66 11.25
CA ASN A 148 3.44 87.91 9.82
C ASN A 148 4.53 88.82 9.23
N GLU A 149 5.75 88.78 9.79
CA GLU A 149 6.90 89.63 9.44
C GLU A 149 8.12 88.79 9.04
N TYR A 150 8.93 89.29 8.09
CA TYR A 150 10.19 88.66 7.70
C TYR A 150 11.29 88.95 8.71
N ILE A 151 12.09 87.94 9.05
CA ILE A 151 13.26 88.07 9.94
C ILE A 151 14.39 88.73 9.13
N PRO A 152 14.77 89.99 9.41
CA PRO A 152 15.66 90.73 8.51
C PRO A 152 17.05 90.09 8.37
N CYS A 153 17.63 89.59 9.46
CA CYS A 153 18.96 88.96 9.43
C CYS A 153 18.98 87.55 8.82
N ALA A 154 17.81 86.97 8.52
CA ALA A 154 17.66 85.66 7.90
C ALA A 154 16.95 85.74 6.53
N SER A 155 16.84 86.95 5.97
CA SER A 155 16.18 87.22 4.71
C SER A 155 17.08 88.01 3.79
N PHE A 156 17.41 87.43 2.63
CA PHE A 156 18.37 87.97 1.68
C PHE A 156 17.78 87.97 0.28
N GLU A 157 18.10 89.04 -0.45
CA GLU A 157 17.75 89.23 -1.84
C GLU A 157 19.04 89.51 -2.63
N TYR A 158 19.29 88.68 -3.63
CA TYR A 158 20.45 88.77 -4.52
C TYR A 158 19.95 89.21 -5.90
N VAL A 159 20.02 90.51 -6.15
CA VAL A 159 19.65 91.12 -7.44
C VAL A 159 20.87 91.12 -8.35
N ALA A 160 20.73 90.62 -9.58
CA ALA A 160 21.85 90.49 -10.51
C ALA A 160 22.59 91.83 -10.65
N THR A 161 23.89 91.86 -10.30
CA THR A 161 24.83 92.92 -10.64
C THR A 161 26.23 92.34 -10.64
N SER A 162 27.12 92.87 -11.46
CA SER A 162 28.53 92.46 -11.51
C SER A 162 29.32 92.70 -10.21
N SER A 163 28.74 93.40 -9.23
CA SER A 163 29.34 93.75 -7.94
C SER A 163 28.86 92.90 -6.76
N LEU A 164 28.01 91.88 -6.99
CA LEU A 164 27.51 91.00 -5.93
C LEU A 164 28.66 90.22 -5.22
N PRO A 165 28.79 90.33 -3.89
CA PRO A 165 29.83 89.63 -3.15
C PRO A 165 29.77 88.10 -3.32
N GLY A 166 30.90 87.52 -3.71
CA GLY A 166 31.04 86.07 -3.89
C GLY A 166 30.38 85.52 -5.16
N PHE A 167 29.90 86.38 -6.06
CA PHE A 167 29.54 86.00 -7.43
C PHE A 167 30.75 86.15 -8.36
N LYS A 168 30.80 85.31 -9.39
CA LYS A 168 31.82 85.26 -10.44
C LYS A 168 31.14 85.44 -11.79
N LYS A 169 31.87 85.99 -12.77
CA LYS A 169 31.41 85.95 -14.18
C LYS A 169 31.63 84.56 -14.75
N SER A 170 30.67 84.06 -15.55
CA SER A 170 30.83 82.83 -16.30
C SER A 170 31.99 82.95 -17.28
N THR A 171 32.78 81.87 -17.42
CA THR A 171 33.92 81.84 -18.34
C THR A 171 33.50 81.75 -19.80
N GLU A 172 32.32 81.19 -20.06
CA GLU A 172 31.81 80.95 -21.42
C GLU A 172 30.72 81.97 -21.83
N TYR A 173 30.13 82.70 -20.88
CA TYR A 173 29.01 83.62 -21.11
C TYR A 173 29.17 84.93 -20.34
N GLU A 174 29.70 85.98 -20.99
CA GLU A 174 30.10 87.22 -20.31
C GLU A 174 28.97 88.00 -19.61
N SER A 175 27.72 87.81 -20.05
CA SER A 175 26.52 88.40 -19.44
C SER A 175 25.99 87.61 -18.24
N VAL A 176 26.55 86.45 -17.92
CA VAL A 176 26.05 85.59 -16.84
C VAL A 176 26.99 85.65 -15.64
N ILE A 177 26.42 85.91 -14.48
CA ILE A 177 27.10 85.81 -13.18
C ILE A 177 26.55 84.61 -12.41
N TYR A 178 27.42 83.96 -11.66
CA TYR A 178 27.05 82.80 -10.86
C TYR A 178 27.73 82.82 -9.50
N LYS A 179 27.14 82.08 -8.56
CA LYS A 179 27.70 81.79 -7.25
C LYS A 179 27.71 80.29 -7.04
N ASP A 180 28.90 79.74 -6.78
CA ASP A 180 29.08 78.34 -6.40
C ASP A 180 28.31 78.02 -5.11
N TRP A 181 28.03 76.72 -4.90
CA TRP A 181 27.40 76.22 -3.69
C TRP A 181 28.00 76.83 -2.42
N SER A 182 27.17 77.60 -1.74
CA SER A 182 27.54 78.34 -0.55
C SER A 182 26.56 77.98 0.57
N PRO A 183 27.06 77.51 1.73
CA PRO A 183 26.22 77.28 2.89
C PRO A 183 25.87 78.58 3.61
N VAL A 184 24.66 78.66 4.13
CA VAL A 184 24.17 79.71 5.02
C VAL A 184 23.59 79.02 6.24
N THR A 185 24.17 79.30 7.39
CA THR A 185 23.65 78.83 8.67
C THR A 185 22.97 79.99 9.39
N ILE A 186 21.69 79.85 9.71
CA ILE A 186 20.91 80.82 10.48
C ILE A 186 20.72 80.31 11.89
N ASN A 187 21.09 81.12 12.88
CA ASN A 187 20.75 80.88 14.28
C ASN A 187 19.32 81.34 14.54
N LEU A 188 18.45 80.39 14.91
CA LEU A 188 17.04 80.60 15.24
C LEU A 188 16.76 80.38 16.74
N SER A 189 17.80 80.40 17.57
CA SER A 189 17.67 80.39 19.03
C SER A 189 16.83 81.60 19.47
N GLY A 190 15.84 81.37 20.34
CA GLY A 190 14.84 82.39 20.73
C GLY A 190 13.51 82.31 19.98
N TYR A 191 13.40 81.44 18.96
CA TYR A 191 12.15 81.15 18.26
C TYR A 191 11.51 79.81 18.70
N GLN A 192 11.88 79.27 19.87
CA GLN A 192 11.38 77.98 20.35
C GLN A 192 9.85 77.92 20.37
N GLY A 193 9.27 76.85 19.82
CA GLY A 193 7.83 76.64 19.73
C GLY A 193 7.13 77.43 18.63
N LYS A 194 7.80 78.37 17.96
CA LYS A 194 7.21 79.20 16.90
C LYS A 194 7.19 78.48 15.55
N GLN A 195 6.26 78.92 14.71
CA GLN A 195 6.17 78.50 13.30
C GLN A 195 6.85 79.54 12.39
N LEU A 196 7.80 79.06 11.59
CA LEU A 196 8.54 79.85 10.63
C LEU A 196 8.23 79.36 9.21
N LEU A 197 8.09 80.27 8.25
CA LEU A 197 7.98 79.94 6.84
C LEU A 197 9.28 80.26 6.12
N ILE A 198 9.93 79.26 5.57
CA ILE A 198 11.13 79.40 4.75
C ILE A 198 10.69 79.51 3.30
N GLU A 199 11.20 80.49 2.56
CA GLU A 199 10.91 80.71 1.14
C GLU A 199 12.19 80.82 0.34
N PHE A 200 12.22 80.12 -0.80
CA PHE A 200 13.24 80.28 -1.84
C PHE A 200 12.55 80.62 -3.15
N ILE A 201 12.97 81.69 -3.79
CA ILE A 201 12.34 82.22 -5.01
C ILE A 201 13.43 82.62 -5.99
N SER A 202 13.26 82.23 -7.25
CA SER A 202 14.06 82.75 -8.36
C SER A 202 13.16 83.45 -9.37
N THR A 203 13.66 84.56 -9.91
CA THR A 203 12.93 85.34 -10.92
C THR A 203 13.81 85.68 -12.11
N ASP A 204 13.17 85.72 -13.28
CA ASP A 204 13.67 86.40 -14.46
C ASP A 204 13.68 87.92 -14.27
N CYS A 205 14.24 88.62 -15.27
CA CYS A 205 14.07 90.05 -15.47
C CYS A 205 12.60 90.39 -15.74
N SER A 206 12.13 91.53 -15.22
CA SER A 206 10.75 92.01 -15.42
C SER A 206 10.39 92.34 -16.88
N ARG A 207 11.40 92.55 -17.74
CA ARG A 207 11.24 92.75 -19.20
C ARG A 207 11.18 91.44 -19.98
N GLY A 208 11.40 90.30 -19.32
CA GLY A 208 11.21 88.97 -19.87
C GLY A 208 12.25 88.49 -20.89
N GLN A 209 13.40 89.16 -21.01
CA GLN A 209 14.48 88.77 -21.93
C GLN A 209 15.71 88.15 -21.25
N HIS A 210 15.78 88.16 -19.91
CA HIS A 210 16.94 87.65 -19.17
C HIS A 210 16.49 86.74 -18.04
N PHE A 211 17.22 85.66 -17.83
CA PHE A 211 16.81 84.57 -16.95
C PHE A 211 17.50 84.60 -15.59
N GLY A 212 16.88 83.94 -14.62
CA GLY A 212 17.48 83.64 -13.33
C GLY A 212 17.07 82.25 -12.84
N TYR A 213 18.02 81.50 -12.28
CA TYR A 213 17.72 80.26 -11.61
C TYR A 213 18.69 79.97 -10.46
N ALA A 214 18.25 79.15 -9.52
CA ALA A 214 19.04 78.77 -8.35
C ALA A 214 18.89 77.28 -8.04
N TYR A 215 19.89 76.74 -7.37
CA TYR A 215 19.84 75.43 -6.73
C TYR A 215 19.83 75.61 -5.22
N VAL A 216 19.01 74.84 -4.51
CA VAL A 216 18.89 74.89 -3.05
C VAL A 216 18.90 73.49 -2.47
N ASP A 217 19.50 73.36 -1.30
CA ASP A 217 19.49 72.14 -0.51
C ASP A 217 19.51 72.48 0.99
N ILE A 218 18.91 71.65 1.85
CA ILE A 218 18.86 71.88 3.30
C ILE A 218 19.37 70.63 4.02
N ASN A 219 20.58 70.76 4.57
CA ASN A 219 21.39 69.60 4.94
C ASN A 219 21.55 69.38 6.43
N ASN A 220 21.13 70.34 7.27
CA ASN A 220 21.20 70.17 8.70
C ASN A 220 20.13 70.99 9.44
N ILE A 221 19.30 70.29 10.22
CA ILE A 221 18.22 70.90 11.01
C ILE A 221 18.16 70.31 12.43
N PHE A 222 18.91 69.22 12.72
CA PHE A 222 18.94 68.58 14.05
C PHE A 222 20.34 68.41 14.62
N GLY A 223 21.38 68.69 13.84
CA GLY A 223 22.76 68.55 14.27
C GLY A 223 23.14 69.64 15.26
N GLU A 224 23.98 69.26 16.21
CA GLU A 224 24.76 70.24 16.95
C GLU A 224 25.50 71.13 15.94
N ALA A 225 25.40 72.45 16.12
CA ALA A 225 26.07 73.41 15.24
C ALA A 225 27.59 73.18 15.20
N VAL A 226 28.13 72.53 16.23
CA VAL A 226 29.53 72.12 16.34
C VAL A 226 29.64 70.61 16.14
N THR A 227 30.57 70.17 15.30
CA THR A 227 30.93 68.76 15.11
C THR A 227 32.32 68.45 15.68
N GLY A 228 32.61 67.17 15.88
CA GLY A 228 33.90 66.72 16.44
C GLY A 228 33.93 66.64 17.96
N ASN A 229 32.79 66.83 18.62
CA ASN A 229 32.64 66.81 20.07
C ASN A 229 32.74 65.41 20.72
N THR A 230 32.85 64.32 19.96
CA THR A 230 33.11 62.97 20.53
C THR A 230 34.52 62.50 20.22
N TYR A 231 35.24 61.99 21.23
CA TYR A 231 36.63 61.55 21.10
C TYR A 231 36.87 60.18 21.78
N CYS A 232 37.86 59.41 21.32
CA CYS A 232 38.26 58.18 22.02
C CYS A 232 38.95 58.55 23.33
N ALA A 233 38.65 57.89 24.45
CA ALA A 233 39.18 58.26 25.78
C ALA A 233 40.72 58.37 25.82
N SER A 234 41.42 57.63 24.95
CA SER A 234 42.87 57.64 24.75
C SER A 234 43.43 58.84 23.98
N ALA A 235 42.60 59.70 23.37
CA ALA A 235 43.05 60.83 22.56
C ALA A 235 43.62 61.98 23.42
N GLU A 236 44.69 62.64 22.96
CA GLU A 236 45.31 63.79 23.68
C GLU A 236 44.71 65.15 23.28
N ALA A 237 44.01 65.22 22.15
CA ALA A 237 43.45 66.43 21.55
C ALA A 237 42.05 66.16 21.00
N ILE A 238 41.30 67.22 20.73
CA ILE A 238 39.99 67.16 20.08
C ILE A 238 39.89 68.22 18.99
N ASP A 239 39.39 67.83 17.81
CA ASP A 239 39.07 68.76 16.73
C ASP A 239 37.60 69.14 16.82
N LEU A 240 37.32 70.44 16.91
CA LEU A 240 35.96 70.97 16.87
C LEU A 240 35.78 71.84 15.63
N THR A 241 34.67 71.63 14.92
CA THR A 241 34.32 72.39 13.73
C THR A 241 32.95 73.04 13.89
N GLY A 242 32.90 74.35 13.73
CA GLY A 242 31.68 75.15 13.78
C GLY A 242 30.95 75.19 12.44
N PRO A 243 29.72 75.75 12.41
CA PRO A 243 28.91 75.77 11.21
C PRO A 243 29.52 76.72 10.17
N SER A 244 29.38 76.43 8.88
CA SER A 244 29.86 77.32 7.82
C SER A 244 28.91 78.50 7.58
N GLY A 245 29.41 79.57 6.93
CA GLY A 245 28.61 80.73 6.49
C GLY A 245 28.84 82.03 7.27
N TYR A 246 29.69 82.03 8.30
CA TYR A 246 30.01 83.21 9.10
C TYR A 246 31.37 83.82 8.74
N GLN A 247 31.52 85.12 8.97
CA GLN A 247 32.76 85.86 8.73
C GLN A 247 33.81 85.57 9.80
N THR A 248 33.40 85.47 11.07
CA THR A 248 34.33 85.20 12.18
C THR A 248 33.78 84.18 13.17
N TYR A 249 34.72 83.41 13.74
CA TYR A 249 34.48 82.32 14.68
C TYR A 249 35.39 82.50 15.90
N ASN A 250 34.84 82.47 17.10
CA ASN A 250 35.61 82.55 18.33
C ASN A 250 35.16 81.49 19.33
N TRP A 251 36.08 80.61 19.73
CA TRP A 251 35.81 79.47 20.59
C TRP A 251 36.22 79.74 22.02
N TYR A 252 35.37 79.40 22.98
CA TYR A 252 35.59 79.62 24.40
C TYR A 252 35.17 78.41 25.24
N ASN A 253 35.65 78.34 26.48
CA ASN A 253 35.05 77.49 27.49
C ASN A 253 33.70 78.07 27.98
N ALA A 254 32.98 77.29 28.79
CA ALA A 254 31.60 77.57 29.22
C ALA A 254 31.40 78.94 29.91
N ASP A 255 32.38 79.43 30.67
CA ASP A 255 32.31 80.71 31.40
C ASP A 255 33.04 81.86 30.68
N ARG A 256 33.56 81.61 29.47
CA ARG A 256 34.33 82.54 28.63
C ARG A 256 35.67 83.01 29.23
N SER A 257 36.16 82.39 30.29
CA SER A 257 37.47 82.73 30.87
C SER A 257 38.66 82.28 30.01
N ILE A 258 38.46 81.31 29.10
CA ILE A 258 39.47 80.78 28.19
C ILE A 258 38.96 80.89 26.75
N LYS A 259 39.76 81.49 25.87
CA LYS A 259 39.56 81.45 24.41
C LYS A 259 40.43 80.35 23.81
N TYR A 260 39.81 79.30 23.28
CA TYR A 260 40.54 78.17 22.68
C TYR A 260 41.14 78.50 21.31
N GLY A 261 40.50 79.39 20.54
CA GLY A 261 41.00 79.77 19.23
C GLY A 261 40.00 80.57 18.41
N SER A 262 40.43 80.94 17.20
CA SER A 262 39.60 81.58 16.18
C SER A 262 39.75 80.83 14.86
N GLY A 263 38.65 80.70 14.12
CA GLY A 263 38.56 79.89 12.90
C GLY A 263 37.40 78.91 12.96
N GLN A 264 36.91 78.49 11.79
CA GLN A 264 35.77 77.56 11.73
C GLN A 264 36.11 76.21 12.37
N THR A 265 37.33 75.72 12.19
CA THR A 265 37.84 74.51 12.85
C THR A 265 38.96 74.88 13.80
N ILE A 266 38.96 74.27 14.99
CA ILE A 266 40.05 74.38 15.96
C ILE A 266 40.47 72.97 16.45
N ASN A 267 41.76 72.82 16.76
CA ASN A 267 42.30 71.69 17.50
C ASN A 267 42.58 72.13 18.93
N ILE A 268 41.95 71.52 19.92
CA ILE A 268 42.17 71.82 21.34
C ILE A 268 43.13 70.77 21.93
N LYS A 269 44.35 71.19 22.29
CA LYS A 269 45.35 70.37 22.98
C LYS A 269 45.93 71.12 24.19
N PRO A 270 45.94 70.55 25.41
CA PRO A 270 45.33 69.26 25.76
C PRO A 270 43.80 69.32 25.62
N LYS A 271 43.17 68.19 25.29
CA LYS A 271 41.71 68.14 25.20
C LYS A 271 41.06 68.56 26.53
N PRO A 272 39.89 69.23 26.51
CA PRO A 272 39.16 69.51 27.73
C PRO A 272 38.70 68.21 28.44
N ALA A 273 38.32 68.32 29.71
CA ALA A 273 37.80 67.19 30.47
C ALA A 273 36.51 66.64 29.83
N ASP A 274 36.23 65.35 30.03
CA ASP A 274 34.98 64.76 29.55
C ASP A 274 33.76 65.53 30.07
N ASN A 275 32.75 65.66 29.22
CA ASN A 275 31.53 66.45 29.46
C ASN A 275 31.76 67.97 29.62
N SER A 276 32.90 68.53 29.21
CA SER A 276 33.11 69.99 29.19
C SER A 276 32.22 70.67 28.13
N ARG A 277 31.61 71.81 28.48
CA ARG A 277 30.85 72.65 27.53
C ARG A 277 31.76 73.69 26.87
N ILE A 278 31.67 73.77 25.54
CA ILE A 278 32.44 74.69 24.68
C ILE A 278 31.46 75.64 24.00
N LEU A 279 31.77 76.93 24.02
CA LEU A 279 30.99 77.98 23.36
C LEU A 279 31.67 78.41 22.05
N LEU A 280 30.88 78.77 21.05
CA LEU A 280 31.31 79.32 19.78
C LEU A 280 30.50 80.57 19.45
N ASP A 281 31.16 81.72 19.41
CA ASP A 281 30.58 82.96 18.89
C ASP A 281 30.75 83.05 17.38
N LEU A 282 29.65 83.38 16.71
CA LEU A 282 29.49 83.45 15.26
C LEU A 282 29.11 84.88 14.86
N VAL A 283 29.94 85.52 14.02
CA VAL A 283 29.66 86.85 13.49
C VAL A 283 29.43 86.76 11.97
N PRO A 284 28.25 87.15 11.47
CA PRO A 284 27.90 87.04 10.05
C PRO A 284 28.61 88.09 9.21
N TYR A 285 28.55 87.95 7.89
CA TYR A 285 28.96 89.01 6.99
C TYR A 285 27.99 90.21 7.11
N PRO A 286 28.46 91.47 6.95
CA PRO A 286 27.57 92.64 7.02
C PRO A 286 26.39 92.52 6.03
N GLY A 287 25.16 92.58 6.54
CA GLY A 287 23.94 92.42 5.76
C GLY A 287 23.53 90.97 5.43
N PHE A 288 24.34 89.96 5.79
CA PHE A 288 24.11 88.55 5.44
C PHE A 288 24.33 87.60 6.64
N GLY A 289 23.28 87.38 7.44
CA GLY A 289 23.25 86.41 8.55
C GLY A 289 22.89 87.05 9.90
N CYS A 290 22.58 86.22 10.90
CA CYS A 290 22.28 86.66 12.27
C CYS A 290 23.48 86.38 13.20
N PRO A 291 23.99 87.35 13.98
CA PRO A 291 25.01 87.06 15.00
C PRO A 291 24.43 86.13 16.07
N GLY A 292 25.27 85.26 16.61
CA GLY A 292 24.81 84.37 17.68
C GLY A 292 25.94 83.57 18.32
N THR A 293 25.60 82.92 19.43
CA THR A 293 26.46 81.95 20.12
C THR A 293 25.81 80.58 20.04
N VAL A 294 26.58 79.56 19.71
CA VAL A 294 26.20 78.14 19.82
C VAL A 294 27.14 77.44 20.79
N SER A 295 26.76 76.27 21.30
CA SER A 295 27.61 75.49 22.18
C SER A 295 27.52 73.99 21.91
N THR A 296 28.51 73.25 22.41
CA THR A 296 28.52 71.78 22.41
C THR A 296 29.12 71.26 23.70
N GLN A 297 28.81 70.01 24.04
CA GLN A 297 29.43 69.27 25.13
C GLN A 297 30.31 68.16 24.53
N ILE A 298 31.54 68.03 25.03
CA ILE A 298 32.44 66.99 24.53
C ILE A 298 32.25 65.67 25.28
N HIS A 299 32.33 64.53 24.58
CA HIS A 299 32.08 63.19 25.13
C HIS A 299 33.19 62.19 24.77
N GLY A 300 33.72 61.50 25.77
CA GLY A 300 34.66 60.39 25.62
C GLY A 300 33.95 59.06 25.34
N ILE A 301 34.46 58.25 24.40
CA ILE A 301 34.00 56.88 24.15
C ILE A 301 35.11 55.85 24.36
N ASP A 302 34.73 54.65 24.82
CA ASP A 302 35.56 53.45 24.94
C ASP A 302 34.78 52.29 24.25
N TYR A 303 35.36 51.62 23.26
CA TYR A 303 34.66 50.58 22.46
C TYR A 303 35.21 49.19 22.76
N GLU A 304 34.32 48.28 23.18
CA GLU A 304 34.62 46.87 23.40
C GLU A 304 33.89 46.02 22.34
N LEU A 305 34.66 45.32 21.49
CA LEU A 305 34.12 44.38 20.51
C LEU A 305 33.51 43.17 21.23
N LYS A 306 32.34 42.70 20.81
CA LYS A 306 31.70 41.48 21.35
C LYS A 306 31.63 40.43 20.25
N VAL A 307 32.41 39.36 20.42
CA VAL A 307 32.46 38.22 19.50
C VAL A 307 31.90 36.99 20.21
N LEU A 308 31.31 36.08 19.43
CA LEU A 308 30.98 34.74 19.90
C LEU A 308 32.26 34.06 20.42
N LYS A 309 32.25 33.55 21.65
CA LYS A 309 33.47 33.00 22.27
C LYS A 309 33.98 31.74 21.57
N GLN A 310 33.06 30.86 21.19
CA GLN A 310 33.37 29.60 20.52
C GLN A 310 32.24 29.21 19.56
N ASP A 311 32.58 28.55 18.46
CA ASP A 311 31.64 27.87 17.57
C ASP A 311 32.18 26.48 17.19
N VAL A 312 31.28 25.54 16.89
CA VAL A 312 31.67 24.23 16.37
C VAL A 312 31.14 24.14 14.94
N VAL A 313 31.94 23.65 14.00
CA VAL A 313 31.57 23.59 12.58
C VAL A 313 31.90 22.23 11.97
N CYS A 314 31.24 21.86 10.86
CA CYS A 314 31.55 20.58 10.20
C CYS A 314 32.97 20.59 9.63
N GLN A 315 33.64 19.45 9.62
CA GLN A 315 34.93 19.32 8.93
C GLN A 315 34.80 19.73 7.46
N ASN A 316 35.71 20.60 7.00
CA ASN A 316 35.71 21.24 5.68
C ASN A 316 34.62 22.31 5.45
N ALA A 317 33.90 22.75 6.48
CA ALA A 317 32.99 23.88 6.35
C ALA A 317 33.76 25.16 5.99
N GLU A 318 33.23 25.93 5.04
CA GLU A 318 33.67 27.29 4.76
C GLU A 318 32.80 28.27 5.57
N ILE A 319 33.42 29.05 6.46
CA ILE A 319 32.73 30.00 7.33
C ILE A 319 33.25 31.42 7.14
N ASP A 320 32.35 32.39 7.07
CA ASP A 320 32.71 33.81 7.08
C ASP A 320 32.65 34.35 8.51
N LEU A 321 33.83 34.53 9.13
CA LEU A 321 33.97 35.03 10.50
C LEU A 321 33.60 36.51 10.66
N LEU A 322 33.33 37.23 9.56
CA LEU A 322 32.81 38.59 9.58
C LEU A 322 31.27 38.64 9.64
N ASP A 323 30.57 37.51 9.52
CA ASP A 323 29.12 37.47 9.63
C ASP A 323 28.63 37.98 10.99
N SER A 324 27.46 38.62 11.00
CA SER A 324 26.78 39.09 12.22
C SER A 324 26.56 38.01 13.29
N LYS A 325 26.55 36.72 12.92
CA LYS A 325 26.46 35.62 13.88
C LYS A 325 27.70 35.48 14.77
N TYR A 326 28.87 35.91 14.28
CA TYR A 326 30.11 35.88 15.05
C TYR A 326 30.40 37.22 15.71
N ILE A 327 30.10 38.33 15.05
CA ILE A 327 30.29 39.68 15.57
C ILE A 327 28.97 40.21 16.14
N LEU A 328 28.76 40.03 17.45
CA LEU A 328 27.47 40.22 18.12
C LEU A 328 27.05 41.69 18.24
N ASN A 329 28.00 42.63 18.22
CA ASN A 329 27.75 44.07 18.24
C ASN A 329 28.24 44.76 16.95
N LYS A 330 28.05 44.10 15.80
CA LYS A 330 28.43 44.64 14.50
C LYS A 330 27.63 45.92 14.18
N THR A 331 28.35 47.01 13.92
CA THR A 331 27.81 48.31 13.50
C THR A 331 28.58 48.87 12.29
N ASP A 332 27.89 49.64 11.44
CA ASP A 332 28.43 50.20 10.18
C ASP A 332 29.54 51.25 10.37
N GLY A 333 29.69 51.81 11.58
CA GLY A 333 30.73 52.78 11.91
C GLY A 333 32.12 52.17 12.17
N PHE A 334 32.25 50.86 12.07
CA PHE A 334 33.49 50.11 12.32
C PHE A 334 33.83 49.23 11.13
N THR A 335 35.12 49.13 10.86
CA THR A 335 35.75 48.14 9.98
C THR A 335 36.17 46.93 10.79
N TYR A 336 35.98 45.73 10.25
CA TYR A 336 36.32 44.48 10.91
C TYR A 336 37.29 43.68 10.06
N GLN A 337 38.30 43.09 10.71
CA GLN A 337 39.28 42.22 10.08
C GLN A 337 39.52 40.98 10.95
N VAL A 338 39.74 39.84 10.32
CA VAL A 338 39.99 38.55 10.98
C VAL A 338 41.45 38.17 10.79
N PHE A 339 42.06 37.60 11.82
CA PHE A 339 43.46 37.17 11.83
C PHE A 339 43.57 35.74 12.37
N GLU A 340 44.57 35.01 11.89
CA GLU A 340 44.88 33.65 12.38
C GLU A 340 45.78 33.64 13.61
N ASP A 341 46.33 34.78 13.99
CA ASP A 341 47.30 34.94 15.08
C ASP A 341 46.98 36.16 15.94
N LYS A 342 47.41 36.08 17.20
CA LYS A 342 47.19 37.13 18.21
C LYS A 342 47.92 38.44 17.89
N ASP A 343 49.03 38.36 17.17
CA ASP A 343 49.88 39.51 16.83
C ASP A 343 49.34 40.30 15.62
N LEU A 344 48.21 39.86 15.04
CA LEU A 344 47.51 40.49 13.93
C LEU A 344 48.37 40.59 12.65
N THR A 345 49.20 39.57 12.41
CA THR A 345 50.14 39.56 11.29
C THR A 345 49.65 38.78 10.07
N ARG A 346 48.72 37.83 10.25
CA ARG A 346 48.18 36.96 9.20
C ARG A 346 46.69 37.21 9.00
N PRO A 347 46.31 38.18 8.16
CA PRO A 347 44.91 38.48 7.89
C PRO A 347 44.25 37.37 7.08
N VAL A 348 42.97 37.14 7.37
CA VAL A 348 42.09 36.23 6.64
C VAL A 348 41.13 37.04 5.78
N THR A 349 41.02 36.70 4.50
CA THR A 349 40.11 37.33 3.55
C THR A 349 39.01 36.36 3.12
N GLY A 350 37.75 36.76 3.30
CA GLY A 350 36.58 35.97 2.90
C GLY A 350 36.32 34.77 3.82
N ALA A 351 35.63 33.77 3.28
CA ALA A 351 35.30 32.56 4.02
C ALA A 351 36.53 31.66 4.25
N VAL A 352 36.61 31.08 5.45
CA VAL A 352 37.70 30.22 5.90
C VAL A 352 37.26 28.78 5.91
N LYS A 353 38.04 27.92 5.26
CA LYS A 353 37.83 26.47 5.33
C LYS A 353 38.43 25.93 6.63
N ILE A 354 37.60 25.32 7.47
CA ILE A 354 38.01 24.78 8.77
C ILE A 354 38.25 23.27 8.64
N THR A 355 39.49 22.84 8.83
CA THR A 355 39.89 21.42 8.78
C THR A 355 40.17 20.83 10.16
N ASP A 356 40.60 21.68 11.10
CA ASP A 356 41.02 21.34 12.45
C ASP A 356 40.64 22.47 13.42
N ASP A 357 40.63 22.18 14.72
CA ASP A 357 40.38 23.15 15.78
C ASP A 357 41.37 24.33 15.71
N LYS A 358 40.84 25.56 15.74
CA LYS A 358 41.65 26.78 15.56
C LYS A 358 41.01 28.00 16.21
N THR A 359 41.84 28.84 16.84
CA THR A 359 41.45 30.16 17.34
C THR A 359 41.73 31.24 16.28
N PHE A 360 40.76 32.12 16.04
CA PHE A 360 40.90 33.32 15.22
C PHE A 360 40.76 34.58 16.08
N TYR A 361 41.26 35.72 15.58
CA TYR A 361 41.20 37.00 16.27
C TYR A 361 40.48 38.02 15.39
N ILE A 362 39.39 38.61 15.90
CA ILE A 362 38.63 39.63 15.18
C ILE A 362 39.02 41.00 15.75
N LYS A 363 39.47 41.89 14.87
CA LYS A 363 39.75 43.30 15.16
C LYS A 363 38.61 44.17 14.63
N GLY A 364 38.03 45.01 15.48
CA GLY A 364 37.14 46.11 15.10
C GLY A 364 37.86 47.45 15.23
N ASN A 365 37.78 48.30 14.20
CA ASN A 365 38.38 49.63 14.18
C ASN A 365 37.42 50.66 13.56
N ASN A 366 37.19 51.80 14.21
CA ASN A 366 36.43 52.90 13.62
C ASN A 366 37.34 54.01 13.06
N ASN A 367 36.75 54.90 12.25
CA ASN A 367 37.44 56.06 11.67
C ASN A 367 37.90 57.10 12.71
N LYS A 368 37.63 56.86 14.01
CA LYS A 368 37.99 57.74 15.14
C LYS A 368 39.17 57.19 15.95
N GLY A 369 39.74 56.04 15.56
CA GLY A 369 40.93 55.45 16.19
C GLY A 369 40.67 54.55 17.39
N CYS A 370 39.41 54.18 17.65
CA CYS A 370 39.07 53.23 18.71
C CYS A 370 39.23 51.80 18.15
N GLU A 371 40.15 51.02 18.73
CA GLU A 371 40.44 49.64 18.34
C GLU A 371 40.09 48.63 19.45
N SER A 372 39.52 47.50 19.08
CA SER A 372 39.26 46.37 20.01
C SER A 372 39.48 45.04 19.29
N VAL A 373 40.12 44.08 19.97
CA VAL A 373 40.49 42.77 19.41
C VAL A 373 40.00 41.67 20.36
N VAL A 374 39.26 40.70 19.82
CA VAL A 374 38.70 39.60 20.60
C VAL A 374 38.92 38.26 19.89
N PRO A 375 39.38 37.20 20.60
CA PRO A 375 39.51 35.87 20.03
C PRO A 375 38.16 35.14 19.92
N ILE A 376 38.09 34.20 18.97
CA ILE A 376 37.02 33.20 18.81
C ILE A 376 37.63 31.82 18.57
N ASP A 377 37.18 30.82 19.32
CA ASP A 377 37.60 29.44 19.17
C ASP A 377 36.66 28.68 18.21
N ILE A 378 37.20 28.12 17.14
CA ILE A 378 36.43 27.30 16.18
C ILE A 378 36.89 25.85 16.32
N SER A 379 35.99 24.97 16.76
CA SER A 379 36.24 23.52 16.82
C SER A 379 35.58 22.78 15.66
N VAL A 380 36.16 21.65 15.28
CA VAL A 380 35.68 20.81 14.18
C VAL A 380 34.90 19.62 14.72
N PHE A 381 33.68 19.47 14.23
CA PHE A 381 32.94 18.22 14.37
C PHE A 381 33.46 17.20 13.34
N ASN A 382 34.16 16.18 13.84
CA ASN A 382 34.70 15.08 13.04
C ASN A 382 33.86 13.80 13.20
N ALA A 383 33.02 13.50 12.21
CA ALA A 383 32.29 12.22 12.16
C ALA A 383 33.16 11.05 11.64
N ALA A 384 34.42 11.27 11.24
CA ALA A 384 35.29 10.23 10.70
C ALA A 384 35.57 9.11 11.72
N ASP A 385 35.63 9.44 13.01
CA ASP A 385 36.03 8.52 14.08
C ASP A 385 34.94 7.53 14.49
N ILE A 386 33.71 7.72 13.98
CA ILE A 386 32.63 6.76 14.17
C ILE A 386 32.70 5.69 13.07
N SER A 387 32.87 4.45 13.49
CA SER A 387 32.84 3.27 12.62
C SER A 387 31.65 2.37 12.97
N VAL A 388 31.05 1.78 11.93
CA VAL A 388 29.92 0.86 12.05
C VAL A 388 30.33 -0.47 11.45
N LYS A 389 30.21 -1.55 12.23
CA LYS A 389 30.49 -2.91 11.78
C LYS A 389 29.26 -3.51 11.10
N ASN A 390 29.50 -4.41 10.16
CA ASN A 390 28.43 -5.23 9.62
C ASN A 390 27.98 -6.24 10.70
N PRO A 391 26.65 -6.44 10.86
CA PRO A 391 26.12 -7.46 11.76
C PRO A 391 26.46 -8.87 11.24
N ASP A 392 26.42 -9.85 12.15
CA ASP A 392 26.61 -11.26 11.80
C ASP A 392 25.50 -11.75 10.86
N ALA A 393 25.85 -12.65 9.94
CA ALA A 393 24.90 -13.22 9.00
C ALA A 393 23.90 -14.16 9.71
N VAL A 394 22.61 -13.87 9.58
CA VAL A 394 21.52 -14.62 10.22
C VAL A 394 20.78 -15.50 9.21
N CYS A 395 19.94 -16.42 9.68
CA CYS A 395 19.12 -17.28 8.82
C CYS A 395 17.84 -16.57 8.35
N TYR A 396 17.25 -17.04 7.25
CA TYR A 396 15.99 -16.52 6.67
C TYR A 396 14.82 -16.34 7.65
N SER A 397 14.80 -17.06 8.76
CA SER A 397 13.75 -17.00 9.79
C SER A 397 14.00 -15.94 10.86
N GLU A 398 15.19 -15.35 10.86
CA GLU A 398 15.64 -14.34 11.81
C GLU A 398 15.65 -12.97 11.14
N SER A 399 15.81 -11.93 11.96
CA SER A 399 15.94 -10.55 11.48
C SER A 399 17.17 -9.91 12.09
N VAL A 400 17.76 -8.98 11.34
CA VAL A 400 18.91 -8.20 11.78
C VAL A 400 18.46 -6.85 12.34
N ASP A 401 18.96 -6.52 13.53
CA ASP A 401 18.81 -5.20 14.16
C ASP A 401 20.06 -4.35 13.92
N ILE A 402 19.98 -3.41 12.97
CA ILE A 402 21.09 -2.48 12.68
C ILE A 402 21.10 -1.27 13.63
N THR A 403 20.17 -1.20 14.59
CA THR A 403 20.17 -0.20 15.68
C THR A 403 20.97 -0.64 16.89
N ASN A 404 21.42 -1.90 16.92
CA ASN A 404 22.18 -2.47 18.02
C ASN A 404 23.46 -1.65 18.29
N GLU A 405 23.58 -1.14 19.52
CA GLU A 405 24.73 -0.32 19.96
C GLU A 405 26.08 -1.01 19.76
N ALA A 406 26.13 -2.35 19.82
CA ALA A 406 27.37 -3.11 19.63
C ALA A 406 27.96 -2.98 18.20
N LEU A 407 27.17 -2.55 17.22
CA LEU A 407 27.63 -2.30 15.85
C LEU A 407 28.42 -0.99 15.73
N TYR A 408 28.26 -0.06 16.67
CA TYR A 408 28.84 1.27 16.60
C TYR A 408 30.05 1.40 17.53
N SER A 409 31.10 2.08 17.08
CA SER A 409 32.25 2.44 17.91
C SER A 409 32.74 3.85 17.59
N GLY A 410 33.23 4.55 18.62
CA GLY A 410 33.59 5.98 18.58
C GLY A 410 32.84 6.80 19.64
N ASP A 411 33.04 8.12 19.67
CA ASP A 411 32.23 9.03 20.49
C ASP A 411 30.87 9.27 19.82
N LEU A 412 29.80 8.86 20.50
CA LEU A 412 28.42 8.95 20.01
C LEU A 412 27.61 10.03 20.74
N ASN A 413 28.22 10.79 21.65
CA ASN A 413 27.52 11.82 22.39
C ASN A 413 26.99 12.91 21.44
N GLY A 414 25.69 13.19 21.51
CA GLY A 414 25.03 14.18 20.66
C GLY A 414 24.82 13.75 19.20
N ILE A 415 25.03 12.47 18.87
CA ILE A 415 24.81 11.91 17.53
C ILE A 415 23.43 11.26 17.44
N ALA A 416 22.55 11.83 16.63
CA ALA A 416 21.32 11.20 16.18
C ALA A 416 21.59 10.22 15.03
N ARG A 417 20.80 9.15 14.96
CA ARG A 417 20.88 8.12 13.91
C ARG A 417 19.56 8.05 13.16
N SER A 418 19.64 7.99 11.83
CA SER A 418 18.51 7.74 10.94
C SER A 418 18.92 6.71 9.90
N TYR A 419 17.98 5.86 9.47
CA TYR A 419 18.27 4.66 8.68
C TYR A 419 17.57 4.70 7.33
N PHE A 420 18.23 4.20 6.28
CA PHE A 420 17.80 4.34 4.90
C PHE A 420 18.08 3.09 4.08
N GLU A 421 17.27 2.87 3.05
CA GLU A 421 17.44 1.82 2.04
C GLU A 421 18.40 2.24 0.92
N ASP A 422 18.70 3.54 0.78
CA ASP A 422 19.57 4.09 -0.25
C ASP A 422 20.70 4.98 0.30
N GLY A 423 21.82 5.01 -0.42
CA GLY A 423 23.02 5.75 -0.01
C GLY A 423 22.90 7.27 -0.09
N ALA A 424 21.87 7.80 -0.75
CA ALA A 424 21.59 9.23 -0.78
C ALA A 424 20.66 9.68 0.37
N ALA A 425 20.22 8.75 1.23
CA ALA A 425 19.33 8.99 2.36
C ALA A 425 17.98 9.63 1.97
N ASN A 426 17.39 9.18 0.86
CA ASN A 426 16.09 9.64 0.36
C ASN A 426 14.93 8.69 0.72
N GLN A 427 15.23 7.43 0.98
CA GLN A 427 14.28 6.36 1.28
C GLN A 427 14.49 5.88 2.70
N PRO A 428 13.74 6.42 3.68
CA PRO A 428 13.88 6.01 5.08
C PRO A 428 13.49 4.54 5.25
N LEU A 429 14.30 3.81 6.01
CA LEU A 429 14.04 2.43 6.38
C LEU A 429 12.98 2.39 7.47
N GLY A 430 11.85 1.74 7.20
CA GLY A 430 10.68 1.75 8.10
C GLY A 430 10.92 1.04 9.44
N ASP A 431 11.59 -0.12 9.44
CA ASP A 431 11.92 -0.88 10.65
C ASP A 431 13.40 -1.32 10.65
N PRO A 432 14.32 -0.50 11.20
CA PRO A 432 15.73 -0.84 11.28
C PRO A 432 16.06 -1.93 12.31
N LYS A 433 15.09 -2.37 13.13
CA LYS A 433 15.30 -3.44 14.11
C LYS A 433 15.01 -4.84 13.57
N HIS A 434 14.23 -4.93 12.49
CA HIS A 434 13.77 -6.21 11.95
C HIS A 434 14.00 -6.32 10.44
N ILE A 435 15.26 -6.28 10.01
CA ILE A 435 15.61 -6.43 8.59
C ILE A 435 15.62 -7.91 8.21
N SER A 436 14.81 -8.27 7.21
CA SER A 436 14.63 -9.66 6.74
C SER A 436 15.10 -9.90 5.30
N LYS A 437 15.77 -8.93 4.68
CA LYS A 437 16.30 -9.03 3.31
C LYS A 437 17.76 -8.65 3.25
N SER A 438 18.56 -9.50 2.61
CA SER A 438 19.96 -9.20 2.30
C SER A 438 20.06 -7.94 1.44
N GLY A 439 21.02 -7.08 1.76
CA GLY A 439 21.20 -5.83 1.04
C GLY A 439 22.13 -4.86 1.75
N LYS A 440 22.41 -3.74 1.08
CA LYS A 440 23.11 -2.60 1.65
C LYS A 440 22.09 -1.63 2.24
N TYR A 441 22.17 -1.42 3.54
CA TYR A 441 21.40 -0.40 4.25
C TYR A 441 22.34 0.73 4.68
N PHE A 442 21.79 1.87 5.05
CA PHE A 442 22.59 3.04 5.34
C PHE A 442 22.16 3.68 6.65
N VAL A 443 23.12 4.04 7.49
CA VAL A 443 22.88 4.87 8.68
C VAL A 443 23.45 6.26 8.42
N ARG A 444 22.59 7.28 8.55
CA ARG A 444 22.98 8.68 8.62
C ARG A 444 23.15 9.06 10.08
N LEU A 445 24.39 9.35 10.45
CA LEU A 445 24.78 9.93 11.72
C LEU A 445 24.69 11.44 11.59
N SER A 446 23.94 12.12 12.44
CA SER A 446 23.82 13.58 12.42
C SER A 446 23.96 14.18 13.80
N ASN A 447 24.68 15.28 13.93
CA ASN A 447 24.75 16.03 15.19
C ASN A 447 23.68 17.14 15.25
N GLN A 448 23.65 17.87 16.36
CA GLN A 448 22.74 19.01 16.57
C GLN A 448 22.98 20.20 15.62
N MET A 449 24.06 20.19 14.85
CA MET A 449 24.44 21.26 13.92
C MET A 449 24.24 20.88 12.44
N HIS A 450 23.45 19.83 12.18
CA HIS A 450 23.15 19.32 10.85
C HIS A 450 24.35 18.78 10.05
N CYS A 451 25.53 18.61 10.67
CA CYS A 451 26.61 17.84 10.07
C CYS A 451 26.17 16.37 10.01
N SER A 452 26.31 15.72 8.86
CA SER A 452 25.95 14.31 8.74
C SER A 452 26.92 13.47 7.92
N LYS A 453 27.12 12.23 8.35
CA LYS A 453 27.90 11.19 7.66
C LYS A 453 26.99 9.99 7.40
N ILE A 454 27.04 9.44 6.20
CA ILE A 454 26.30 8.22 5.83
C ILE A 454 27.31 7.06 5.77
N ILE A 455 26.98 5.96 6.46
CA ILE A 455 27.79 4.74 6.49
C ILE A 455 26.91 3.59 6.00
N ALA A 456 27.46 2.76 5.11
CA ALA A 456 26.80 1.56 4.62
C ALA A 456 26.95 0.40 5.63
N ILE A 457 25.89 -0.38 5.79
CA ILE A 457 25.82 -1.59 6.61
C ILE A 457 25.38 -2.72 5.68
N ASP A 458 26.25 -3.71 5.46
CA ASP A 458 25.89 -4.90 4.70
C ASP A 458 25.14 -5.88 5.62
N VAL A 459 23.88 -6.15 5.28
CA VAL A 459 23.08 -7.17 5.97
C VAL A 459 23.04 -8.42 5.11
N VAL A 460 23.37 -9.57 5.71
CA VAL A 460 23.36 -10.88 5.05
C VAL A 460 22.34 -11.78 5.75
N ILE A 461 21.28 -12.10 5.02
CA ILE A 461 20.28 -13.11 5.35
C ILE A 461 20.59 -14.36 4.52
N LYS A 462 20.90 -15.47 5.19
CA LYS A 462 21.17 -16.77 4.55
C LYS A 462 19.89 -17.38 4.02
N ASP A 463 19.96 -17.99 2.84
CA ASP A 463 18.82 -18.57 2.17
C ASP A 463 18.17 -19.71 2.98
N LYS A 464 16.86 -19.87 2.78
CA LYS A 464 16.10 -20.97 3.34
C LYS A 464 16.56 -22.31 2.72
N PRO A 465 17.00 -23.30 3.52
CA PRO A 465 17.33 -24.61 2.99
C PRO A 465 16.10 -25.28 2.36
N LEU A 466 16.28 -25.91 1.21
CA LEU A 466 15.24 -26.71 0.56
C LEU A 466 15.19 -28.10 1.18
N LEU A 467 14.10 -28.38 1.91
CA LEU A 467 13.80 -29.70 2.47
C LEU A 467 12.55 -30.27 1.79
N LYS A 468 12.75 -31.30 0.98
CA LYS A 468 11.67 -32.12 0.41
C LYS A 468 11.55 -33.41 1.20
N VAL A 469 10.32 -33.77 1.54
CA VAL A 469 10.02 -34.96 2.33
C VAL A 469 8.92 -35.74 1.63
N SER A 470 9.08 -37.05 1.54
CA SER A 470 8.05 -37.97 1.14
C SER A 470 7.72 -38.95 2.26
N ASN A 471 6.48 -39.44 2.26
CA ASN A 471 6.02 -40.38 3.27
C ASN A 471 6.45 -41.82 2.91
N PRO A 472 6.88 -42.64 3.87
CA PRO A 472 7.15 -44.05 3.65
C PRO A 472 5.88 -44.80 3.22
N LYS A 473 6.05 -45.91 2.50
CA LYS A 473 4.93 -46.78 2.12
C LYS A 473 4.29 -47.38 3.39
N PRO A 474 2.95 -47.46 3.49
CA PRO A 474 2.30 -48.12 4.61
C PRO A 474 2.73 -49.58 4.76
N VAL A 475 2.86 -50.06 6.00
CA VAL A 475 3.24 -51.45 6.33
C VAL A 475 2.22 -52.10 7.27
N CYS A 476 2.35 -53.41 7.49
CA CYS A 476 1.49 -54.19 8.37
C CYS A 476 2.27 -54.68 9.59
N ILE A 477 1.63 -54.71 10.77
CA ILE A 477 2.26 -55.30 11.97
C ILE A 477 2.70 -56.75 11.71
N PRO A 478 3.91 -57.18 12.13
CA PRO A 478 4.87 -56.49 13.00
C PRO A 478 6.00 -55.73 12.27
N ALA A 479 5.84 -55.43 10.97
CA ALA A 479 6.85 -54.68 10.23
C ALA A 479 7.02 -53.27 10.82
N LYS A 480 8.26 -52.78 10.77
CA LYS A 480 8.64 -51.44 11.23
C LYS A 480 9.02 -50.57 10.04
N VAL A 481 8.96 -49.25 10.23
CA VAL A 481 9.26 -48.26 9.18
C VAL A 481 10.55 -47.51 9.51
N ASP A 482 11.44 -47.41 8.52
CA ASP A 482 12.63 -46.56 8.56
C ASP A 482 12.34 -45.21 7.89
N ILE A 483 12.36 -44.14 8.68
CA ILE A 483 12.13 -42.76 8.20
C ILE A 483 13.44 -42.01 7.90
N THR A 484 14.60 -42.68 8.00
CA THR A 484 15.93 -42.09 7.78
C THR A 484 16.48 -42.30 6.36
N THR A 485 15.84 -43.16 5.57
CA THR A 485 16.35 -43.53 4.25
C THR A 485 16.43 -42.33 3.31
N ALA A 486 17.51 -42.23 2.53
CA ALA A 486 17.80 -41.08 1.66
C ALA A 486 16.69 -40.82 0.62
N ASP A 487 15.97 -41.87 0.18
CA ASP A 487 14.85 -41.76 -0.77
C ASP A 487 13.75 -40.81 -0.28
N HIS A 488 13.55 -40.71 1.04
CA HIS A 488 12.55 -39.81 1.62
C HIS A 488 12.88 -38.34 1.39
N PHE A 489 14.14 -38.01 1.11
CA PHE A 489 14.67 -36.65 1.02
C PHE A 489 15.13 -36.25 -0.39
N LEU A 490 14.77 -37.01 -1.41
CA LEU A 490 15.16 -36.73 -2.80
C LEU A 490 14.72 -35.31 -3.23
N GLY A 491 15.69 -34.55 -3.76
CA GLY A 491 15.50 -33.17 -4.19
C GLY A 491 15.55 -32.13 -3.05
N SER A 492 15.95 -32.54 -1.83
CA SER A 492 16.45 -31.62 -0.81
C SER A 492 17.87 -31.15 -1.13
N ASP A 493 18.32 -30.08 -0.48
CA ASP A 493 19.69 -29.60 -0.59
C ASP A 493 20.71 -30.66 -0.15
N ALA A 494 21.90 -30.61 -0.76
CA ALA A 494 23.00 -31.50 -0.39
C ALA A 494 23.52 -31.19 1.03
N ASN A 495 24.00 -32.24 1.71
CA ASN A 495 24.66 -32.15 3.03
C ASN A 495 23.79 -31.65 4.19
N LEU A 496 22.46 -31.72 4.07
CA LEU A 496 21.56 -31.51 5.21
C LEU A 496 21.79 -32.60 6.27
N LYS A 497 21.88 -32.20 7.54
CA LYS A 497 21.87 -33.13 8.68
C LYS A 497 20.46 -33.21 9.25
N TYR A 498 19.97 -34.42 9.47
CA TYR A 498 18.58 -34.66 9.90
C TYR A 498 18.51 -35.09 11.37
N SER A 499 17.46 -34.65 12.04
CA SER A 499 17.03 -35.14 13.37
C SER A 499 15.52 -35.29 13.37
N PHE A 500 15.00 -36.28 14.10
CA PHE A 500 13.59 -36.69 14.02
C PHE A 500 12.89 -36.53 15.36
N TYR A 501 11.63 -36.08 15.35
CA TYR A 501 10.87 -35.72 16.54
C TYR A 501 9.44 -36.25 16.47
N ASN A 502 8.85 -36.48 17.65
CA ASN A 502 7.46 -36.94 17.80
C ASN A 502 6.46 -35.77 17.86
N ASP A 503 6.92 -34.53 17.93
CA ASP A 503 6.09 -33.33 18.06
C ASP A 503 6.56 -32.20 17.14
N GLU A 504 5.62 -31.35 16.75
CA GLU A 504 5.85 -30.20 15.86
C GLU A 504 6.79 -29.16 16.46
N ALA A 505 6.81 -29.02 17.79
CA ALA A 505 7.68 -28.09 18.49
C ALA A 505 9.14 -28.59 18.60
N LEU A 506 9.44 -29.79 18.09
CA LEU A 506 10.77 -30.40 18.02
C LEU A 506 11.41 -30.59 19.40
N ASN A 507 10.60 -30.91 20.42
CA ASN A 507 11.09 -31.09 21.79
C ASN A 507 11.37 -32.57 22.14
N ASN A 508 10.64 -33.51 21.54
CA ASN A 508 10.70 -34.94 21.86
C ASN A 508 11.37 -35.72 20.73
N LEU A 509 12.68 -35.95 20.87
CA LEU A 509 13.48 -36.70 19.90
C LEU A 509 12.97 -38.15 19.73
N VAL A 510 12.94 -38.62 18.50
CA VAL A 510 12.72 -40.03 18.17
C VAL A 510 14.02 -40.80 18.46
N VAL A 511 13.97 -41.75 19.38
CA VAL A 511 15.15 -42.52 19.84
C VAL A 511 15.67 -43.46 18.77
N ASP A 512 14.77 -44.13 18.03
CA ASP A 512 15.13 -45.04 16.94
C ASP A 512 14.29 -44.76 15.68
N PRO A 513 14.72 -43.80 14.83
CA PRO A 513 14.01 -43.45 13.60
C PRO A 513 14.13 -44.51 12.50
N THR A 514 14.93 -45.58 12.71
CA THR A 514 15.04 -46.68 11.75
C THR A 514 14.00 -47.80 11.99
N HIS A 515 13.31 -47.77 13.13
CA HIS A 515 12.39 -48.83 13.57
C HIS A 515 11.10 -48.27 14.18
N ILE A 516 10.42 -47.39 13.47
CA ILE A 516 9.11 -46.88 13.89
C ILE A 516 8.08 -48.01 13.91
N ASN A 517 7.42 -48.19 15.05
CA ASN A 517 6.44 -49.26 15.31
C ASN A 517 5.03 -48.74 15.64
N GLN A 518 4.82 -47.42 15.58
CA GLN A 518 3.53 -46.78 15.83
C GLN A 518 3.16 -45.85 14.67
N SER A 519 1.91 -45.92 14.24
CA SER A 519 1.34 -44.96 13.29
C SER A 519 1.29 -43.57 13.90
N GLY A 520 1.63 -42.54 13.12
CA GLY A 520 1.60 -41.17 13.60
C GLY A 520 2.28 -40.19 12.66
N THR A 521 2.22 -38.92 13.03
CA THR A 521 2.97 -37.85 12.38
C THR A 521 4.27 -37.62 13.13
N TYR A 522 5.38 -37.78 12.42
CA TYR A 522 6.72 -37.48 12.88
C TYR A 522 7.23 -36.22 12.19
N TYR A 523 8.24 -35.58 12.76
CA TYR A 523 8.80 -34.35 12.23
C TYR A 523 10.29 -34.51 12.02
N VAL A 524 10.78 -34.05 10.87
CA VAL A 524 12.21 -34.04 10.55
C VAL A 524 12.69 -32.60 10.57
N LYS A 525 13.75 -32.33 11.35
CA LYS A 525 14.50 -31.09 11.36
C LYS A 525 15.78 -31.29 10.56
N ALA A 526 15.93 -30.54 9.49
CA ALA A 526 17.14 -30.47 8.69
C ALA A 526 17.95 -29.22 9.03
N ILE A 527 19.27 -29.34 9.11
CA ILE A 527 20.20 -28.22 9.26
C ILE A 527 21.23 -28.24 8.13
N ASN A 528 21.44 -27.09 7.48
CA ASN A 528 22.44 -26.93 6.42
C ASN A 528 23.84 -26.61 7.00
N ALA A 529 24.83 -26.47 6.12
CA ALA A 529 26.20 -26.16 6.52
C ALA A 529 26.33 -24.78 7.21
N ASP A 530 25.45 -23.84 6.87
CA ASP A 530 25.42 -22.48 7.43
C ASP A 530 24.70 -22.37 8.78
N GLY A 531 24.17 -23.47 9.30
CA GLY A 531 23.45 -23.56 10.57
C GLY A 531 21.95 -23.28 10.49
N CYS A 532 21.41 -22.99 9.30
CA CYS A 532 19.99 -22.69 9.12
C CYS A 532 19.14 -23.96 9.14
N THR A 533 18.03 -23.88 9.88
CA THR A 533 17.15 -25.03 10.10
C THR A 533 15.81 -24.88 9.38
N VAL A 534 15.29 -26.01 8.91
CA VAL A 534 13.93 -26.14 8.39
C VAL A 534 13.34 -27.44 8.90
N SER A 535 12.03 -27.50 9.08
CA SER A 535 11.32 -28.71 9.47
C SER A 535 10.21 -29.05 8.49
N ASN A 536 9.86 -30.33 8.44
CA ASN A 536 8.70 -30.83 7.70
C ASN A 536 8.16 -32.10 8.39
N LYS A 537 6.96 -32.54 8.02
CA LYS A 537 6.31 -33.72 8.58
C LYS A 537 6.53 -34.98 7.73
N ILE A 538 6.57 -36.13 8.40
CA ILE A 538 6.58 -37.48 7.83
C ILE A 538 5.39 -38.23 8.44
N GLU A 539 4.47 -38.67 7.61
CA GLU A 539 3.32 -39.48 8.06
C GLU A 539 3.66 -40.96 7.92
N VAL A 540 3.61 -41.68 9.05
CA VAL A 540 3.87 -43.12 9.12
C VAL A 540 2.55 -43.84 9.36
N VAL A 541 2.24 -44.81 8.50
CA VAL A 541 1.03 -45.64 8.57
C VAL A 541 1.42 -47.10 8.72
N ILE A 542 1.08 -47.67 9.87
CA ILE A 542 1.22 -49.08 10.24
C ILE A 542 -0.18 -49.62 10.51
N ASN A 543 -0.63 -50.53 9.65
CA ASN A 543 -1.96 -51.09 9.68
C ASN A 543 -1.98 -52.41 10.48
N ASP A 544 -3.04 -52.63 11.24
CA ASP A 544 -3.28 -53.89 11.91
C ASP A 544 -3.58 -55.01 10.90
N ILE A 545 -3.19 -56.24 11.25
CA ILE A 545 -3.61 -57.42 10.50
C ILE A 545 -5.11 -57.70 10.77
N PRO A 546 -5.90 -58.02 9.74
CA PRO A 546 -7.32 -58.30 9.94
C PRO A 546 -7.55 -59.63 10.67
N VAL A 547 -8.63 -59.68 11.44
CA VAL A 547 -9.16 -60.92 12.01
C VAL A 547 -10.07 -61.59 10.97
N LEU A 548 -9.83 -62.86 10.70
CA LEU A 548 -10.64 -63.66 9.79
C LEU A 548 -11.27 -64.83 10.54
N VAL A 549 -12.60 -64.88 10.52
CA VAL A 549 -13.40 -66.00 11.02
C VAL A 549 -14.00 -66.70 9.80
N VAL A 550 -13.81 -68.01 9.70
CA VAL A 550 -14.30 -68.81 8.57
C VAL A 550 -15.18 -69.94 9.08
N LYS A 551 -16.37 -70.08 8.48
CA LYS A 551 -17.25 -71.24 8.66
C LYS A 551 -17.33 -72.03 7.36
N ASN A 552 -17.42 -73.34 7.48
CA ASN A 552 -17.68 -74.21 6.34
C ASN A 552 -19.15 -74.06 5.89
N PRO A 553 -19.43 -74.03 4.58
CA PRO A 553 -20.80 -74.06 4.07
C PRO A 553 -21.48 -75.40 4.37
N ASP A 554 -22.81 -75.38 4.48
CA ASP A 554 -23.60 -76.61 4.59
C ASP A 554 -23.44 -77.49 3.33
N ALA A 555 -23.56 -78.81 3.49
CA ALA A 555 -23.39 -79.76 2.39
C ALA A 555 -24.53 -79.63 1.36
N ALA A 556 -24.19 -79.31 0.11
CA ALA A 556 -25.15 -79.20 -1.00
C ALA A 556 -25.41 -80.55 -1.69
N CYS A 557 -26.54 -80.71 -2.37
CA CYS A 557 -26.84 -81.93 -3.13
C CYS A 557 -26.20 -81.88 -4.52
N HIS A 558 -25.40 -82.85 -4.92
CA HIS A 558 -24.85 -82.86 -6.29
C HIS A 558 -25.98 -83.05 -7.33
N PRO A 559 -26.07 -82.25 -8.42
CA PRO A 559 -25.08 -81.32 -8.98
C PRO A 559 -25.25 -79.83 -8.63
N ASP A 560 -25.96 -79.49 -7.55
CA ASP A 560 -26.05 -78.11 -7.06
C ASP A 560 -24.65 -77.55 -6.75
N GLN A 561 -24.57 -76.23 -6.62
CA GLN A 561 -23.30 -75.51 -6.45
C GLN A 561 -23.23 -74.84 -5.07
N VAL A 562 -22.00 -74.69 -4.56
CA VAL A 562 -21.73 -73.97 -3.30
C VAL A 562 -21.13 -72.59 -3.59
N ASP A 563 -21.69 -71.56 -2.94
CA ASP A 563 -21.21 -70.17 -3.02
C ASP A 563 -20.28 -69.84 -1.84
N LEU A 564 -18.96 -69.81 -2.11
CA LEU A 564 -17.96 -69.41 -1.12
C LEU A 564 -17.99 -67.90 -0.81
N THR A 565 -18.68 -67.08 -1.61
CA THR A 565 -18.79 -65.63 -1.37
C THR A 565 -19.92 -65.25 -0.44
N ASN A 566 -20.70 -66.23 0.05
CA ASN A 566 -21.78 -65.99 1.00
C ASN A 566 -21.26 -65.32 2.28
N PRO A 567 -21.68 -64.08 2.61
CA PRO A 567 -21.20 -63.35 3.77
C PRO A 567 -21.40 -64.07 5.10
N ALA A 568 -22.42 -64.93 5.21
CA ALA A 568 -22.70 -65.70 6.43
C ALA A 568 -21.54 -66.62 6.85
N LEU A 569 -20.68 -67.03 5.90
CA LEU A 569 -19.48 -67.83 6.17
C LEU A 569 -18.39 -67.06 6.93
N TYR A 570 -18.48 -65.72 6.97
CA TYR A 570 -17.42 -64.85 7.49
C TYR A 570 -17.85 -63.96 8.66
N ASN A 571 -19.05 -64.17 9.21
CA ASN A 571 -19.54 -63.43 10.37
C ASN A 571 -18.56 -63.50 11.55
N GLY A 572 -18.15 -62.34 12.06
CA GLY A 572 -17.15 -62.19 13.12
C GLY A 572 -15.74 -61.85 12.61
N SER A 573 -15.53 -61.81 11.30
CA SER A 573 -14.31 -61.23 10.71
C SER A 573 -14.31 -59.71 10.86
N THR A 574 -13.13 -59.08 10.71
CA THR A 574 -13.02 -57.63 10.58
C THR A 574 -13.93 -57.11 9.45
N ASP A 575 -14.54 -55.94 9.63
CA ASP A 575 -15.42 -55.35 8.64
C ASP A 575 -14.68 -54.97 7.34
N HIS A 576 -15.41 -54.98 6.22
CA HIS A 576 -14.93 -54.53 4.90
C HIS A 576 -13.69 -55.26 4.37
N LEU A 577 -13.56 -56.56 4.65
CA LEU A 577 -12.52 -57.39 4.04
C LEU A 577 -12.83 -57.70 2.59
N ASN A 578 -11.79 -57.64 1.75
CA ASN A 578 -11.84 -58.13 0.39
C ASN A 578 -11.33 -59.57 0.34
N TYR A 579 -12.17 -60.50 -0.12
CA TYR A 579 -11.87 -61.92 -0.15
C TYR A 579 -11.43 -62.38 -1.54
N THR A 580 -10.35 -63.15 -1.59
CA THR A 580 -9.93 -63.89 -2.78
C THR A 580 -9.76 -65.37 -2.45
N PHE A 581 -10.19 -66.25 -3.35
CA PHE A 581 -10.25 -67.68 -3.11
C PHE A 581 -9.26 -68.45 -3.99
N PHE A 582 -8.72 -69.54 -3.47
CA PHE A 582 -7.65 -70.33 -4.09
C PHE A 582 -7.88 -71.83 -3.89
N TYR A 583 -7.34 -72.62 -4.82
CA TYR A 583 -7.33 -74.08 -4.74
C TYR A 583 -6.18 -74.60 -3.85
N ASP A 584 -5.17 -73.78 -3.56
CA ASP A 584 -3.94 -74.16 -2.86
C ASP A 584 -3.58 -73.22 -1.71
N GLU A 585 -2.86 -73.75 -0.72
CA GLU A 585 -2.42 -73.03 0.47
C GLU A 585 -1.40 -71.93 0.16
N ALA A 586 -0.63 -72.08 -0.92
CA ALA A 586 0.35 -71.09 -1.36
C ALA A 586 -0.29 -69.87 -2.05
N LEU A 587 -1.62 -69.86 -2.23
CA LEU A 587 -2.40 -68.76 -2.83
C LEU A 587 -1.95 -68.43 -4.26
N THR A 588 -1.56 -69.44 -5.03
CA THR A 588 -1.06 -69.27 -6.41
C THR A 588 -2.11 -69.57 -7.47
N ASN A 589 -3.01 -70.52 -7.20
CA ASN A 589 -4.04 -70.98 -8.11
C ASN A 589 -5.41 -70.41 -7.70
N LYS A 590 -5.72 -69.23 -8.22
CA LYS A 590 -6.94 -68.47 -7.91
C LYS A 590 -8.19 -69.12 -8.50
N ILE A 591 -9.27 -69.17 -7.71
CA ILE A 591 -10.60 -69.57 -8.17
C ILE A 591 -11.24 -68.39 -8.92
N ALA A 592 -11.57 -68.61 -10.19
CA ALA A 592 -12.22 -67.58 -11.02
C ALA A 592 -13.70 -67.37 -10.66
N TYR A 593 -14.41 -68.45 -10.30
CA TYR A 593 -15.86 -68.43 -10.04
C TYR A 593 -16.20 -69.02 -8.67
N PRO A 594 -15.91 -68.31 -7.56
CA PRO A 594 -16.12 -68.80 -6.20
C PRO A 594 -17.59 -68.95 -5.80
N LYS A 595 -18.53 -68.44 -6.60
CA LYS A 595 -19.98 -68.60 -6.40
C LYS A 595 -20.54 -69.97 -6.80
N ALA A 596 -19.75 -70.76 -7.53
CA ALA A 596 -20.21 -71.91 -8.30
C ALA A 596 -19.28 -73.12 -8.11
N ILE A 597 -18.97 -73.47 -6.86
CA ILE A 597 -18.12 -74.64 -6.57
C ILE A 597 -18.91 -75.93 -6.80
N THR A 598 -18.31 -76.87 -7.55
CA THR A 598 -18.95 -78.15 -7.95
C THR A 598 -18.20 -79.39 -7.48
N LYS A 599 -17.01 -79.23 -6.88
CA LYS A 599 -16.18 -80.34 -6.39
C LYS A 599 -16.02 -80.23 -4.88
N ALA A 600 -16.13 -81.36 -4.19
CA ALA A 600 -15.78 -81.44 -2.78
C ALA A 600 -14.26 -81.25 -2.60
N GLY A 601 -13.85 -80.63 -1.51
CA GLY A 601 -12.44 -80.40 -1.19
C GLY A 601 -12.20 -79.22 -0.27
N THR A 602 -10.92 -78.98 0.05
CA THR A 602 -10.46 -77.84 0.83
C THR A 602 -10.06 -76.70 -0.09
N TYR A 603 -10.56 -75.51 0.21
CA TYR A 603 -10.28 -74.26 -0.49
C TYR A 603 -9.65 -73.26 0.48
N TYR A 604 -8.91 -72.31 -0.06
CA TYR A 604 -8.18 -71.33 0.72
C TYR A 604 -8.70 -69.93 0.43
N ILE A 605 -8.79 -69.11 1.47
CA ILE A 605 -9.26 -67.73 1.38
C ILE A 605 -8.16 -66.79 1.84
N ARG A 606 -7.96 -65.71 1.09
CA ARG A 606 -7.14 -64.55 1.44
C ARG A 606 -8.07 -63.37 1.70
N ALA A 607 -8.06 -62.86 2.92
CA ALA A 607 -8.86 -61.72 3.32
C ALA A 607 -7.95 -60.50 3.51
N VAL A 608 -8.21 -59.41 2.77
CA VAL A 608 -7.39 -58.19 2.77
C VAL A 608 -8.21 -57.04 3.34
N ASN A 609 -7.68 -56.30 4.31
CA ASN A 609 -8.32 -55.09 4.81
C ASN A 609 -8.03 -53.86 3.92
N ASN A 610 -8.67 -52.75 4.23
CA ASN A 610 -8.46 -51.49 3.49
C ASN A 610 -7.01 -50.97 3.56
N GLY A 611 -6.26 -51.36 4.60
CA GLY A 611 -4.84 -51.03 4.76
C GLY A 611 -3.88 -51.91 3.94
N GLY A 612 -4.40 -52.87 3.16
CA GLY A 612 -3.60 -53.80 2.36
C GLY A 612 -3.02 -54.99 3.14
N CYS A 613 -3.25 -55.07 4.45
CA CYS A 613 -2.85 -56.19 5.27
C CYS A 613 -3.78 -57.37 5.07
N TYR A 614 -3.23 -58.58 5.10
CA TYR A 614 -4.01 -59.77 4.81
C TYR A 614 -3.76 -60.89 5.82
N THR A 615 -4.77 -61.74 5.93
CA THR A 615 -4.71 -63.02 6.64
C THR A 615 -5.31 -64.11 5.75
N THR A 616 -5.11 -65.37 6.12
CA THR A 616 -5.57 -66.53 5.34
C THR A 616 -6.40 -67.49 6.18
N GLY A 617 -7.26 -68.26 5.52
CA GLY A 617 -8.11 -69.27 6.13
C GLY A 617 -8.39 -70.43 5.19
N LYS A 618 -9.06 -71.48 5.72
CA LYS A 618 -9.44 -72.69 4.97
C LYS A 618 -10.96 -72.87 5.01
N ILE A 619 -11.54 -73.34 3.92
CA ILE A 619 -12.97 -73.66 3.79
C ILE A 619 -13.09 -75.09 3.25
N GLU A 620 -13.85 -75.94 3.93
CA GLU A 620 -14.14 -77.29 3.45
C GLU A 620 -15.53 -77.34 2.80
N VAL A 621 -15.59 -77.88 1.58
CA VAL A 621 -16.83 -78.05 0.81
C VAL A 621 -17.13 -79.53 0.65
N THR A 622 -18.36 -79.92 0.96
CA THR A 622 -18.86 -81.30 0.86
C THR A 622 -20.17 -81.37 0.08
N PHE A 623 -20.41 -82.49 -0.61
CA PHE A 623 -21.65 -82.73 -1.35
C PHE A 623 -22.36 -84.01 -0.89
N ASN A 624 -23.69 -83.94 -0.78
CA ASN A 624 -24.58 -85.06 -0.59
C ASN A 624 -24.95 -85.70 -1.94
N THR A 625 -25.05 -87.02 -2.00
CA THR A 625 -25.44 -87.76 -3.21
C THR A 625 -26.97 -87.83 -3.33
N ALA A 626 -27.49 -87.67 -4.55
CA ALA A 626 -28.92 -87.82 -4.81
C ALA A 626 -29.36 -89.31 -4.75
N PRO A 627 -30.59 -89.62 -4.31
CA PRO A 627 -31.09 -90.99 -4.27
C PRO A 627 -31.26 -91.59 -5.68
N THR A 628 -30.97 -92.88 -5.86
CA THR A 628 -31.30 -93.59 -7.11
C THR A 628 -32.79 -93.91 -7.16
N ILE A 629 -33.47 -93.51 -8.23
CA ILE A 629 -34.90 -93.79 -8.47
C ILE A 629 -35.07 -94.87 -9.54
N VAL A 630 -35.95 -95.84 -9.28
CA VAL A 630 -36.35 -96.89 -10.22
C VAL A 630 -37.87 -96.92 -10.32
N ILE A 631 -38.41 -96.78 -11.53
CA ILE A 631 -39.85 -96.73 -11.80
C ILE A 631 -40.28 -97.94 -12.62
N ASN A 632 -41.26 -98.69 -12.10
CA ASN A 632 -41.87 -99.84 -12.78
C ASN A 632 -43.22 -99.45 -13.38
N LYS A 633 -43.48 -99.87 -14.64
CA LYS A 633 -44.72 -99.55 -15.35
C LYS A 633 -45.94 -100.21 -14.67
N PRO A 634 -47.00 -99.46 -14.31
CA PRO A 634 -48.23 -100.04 -13.78
C PRO A 634 -48.99 -100.83 -14.83
N LYS A 635 -49.87 -101.74 -14.39
CA LYS A 635 -50.79 -102.45 -15.28
C LYS A 635 -51.83 -101.49 -15.86
N ALA A 636 -52.20 -101.69 -17.12
CA ALA A 636 -53.30 -100.96 -17.74
C ALA A 636 -54.64 -101.28 -17.04
N VAL A 637 -55.55 -100.31 -17.01
CA VAL A 637 -56.90 -100.46 -16.42
C VAL A 637 -57.98 -99.96 -17.37
N PHE A 638 -59.25 -100.36 -17.17
CA PHE A 638 -60.37 -99.73 -17.87
C PHE A 638 -60.76 -98.37 -17.27
N ASP A 639 -61.43 -97.52 -18.03
CA ASP A 639 -61.81 -96.13 -17.68
C ASP A 639 -62.73 -95.98 -16.45
N ASN A 640 -63.29 -97.08 -15.93
CA ASN A 640 -64.05 -97.15 -14.69
C ASN A 640 -63.20 -97.50 -13.45
N SER A 641 -61.92 -97.79 -13.65
CA SER A 641 -60.94 -98.18 -12.64
C SER A 641 -59.85 -97.11 -12.50
N PHE A 642 -58.98 -97.28 -11.51
CA PHE A 642 -57.93 -96.30 -11.21
C PHE A 642 -56.57 -96.97 -11.03
N ILE A 643 -55.51 -96.24 -11.35
CA ILE A 643 -54.11 -96.61 -11.09
C ILE A 643 -53.64 -95.87 -9.83
N ASP A 644 -52.97 -96.60 -8.94
CA ASP A 644 -52.33 -96.08 -7.72
C ASP A 644 -50.80 -95.98 -7.94
N LEU A 645 -50.28 -94.75 -8.08
CA LEU A 645 -48.84 -94.50 -8.21
C LEU A 645 -48.08 -94.62 -6.89
N THR A 646 -48.79 -94.65 -5.76
CA THR A 646 -48.19 -94.80 -4.43
C THR A 646 -47.91 -96.25 -4.05
N ALA A 647 -48.31 -97.19 -4.89
CA ALA A 647 -48.13 -98.60 -4.64
C ALA A 647 -46.62 -98.97 -4.60
N PRO A 648 -46.16 -99.76 -3.60
CA PRO A 648 -44.74 -100.04 -3.41
C PRO A 648 -44.02 -100.66 -4.62
N GLU A 649 -44.75 -101.42 -5.44
CA GLU A 649 -44.25 -102.00 -6.68
C GLU A 649 -43.81 -100.95 -7.71
N ILE A 650 -44.42 -99.76 -7.72
CA ILE A 650 -44.11 -98.70 -8.68
C ILE A 650 -42.68 -98.18 -8.48
N THR A 651 -42.22 -98.07 -7.22
CA THR A 651 -40.88 -97.56 -6.90
C THR A 651 -39.89 -98.66 -6.45
N LYS A 652 -40.28 -99.93 -6.54
CA LYS A 652 -39.45 -101.07 -6.13
C LYS A 652 -38.11 -101.07 -6.86
N GLY A 653 -37.02 -101.10 -6.08
CA GLY A 653 -35.64 -101.01 -6.58
C GLY A 653 -35.02 -99.61 -6.42
N SER A 654 -35.81 -98.59 -6.06
CA SER A 654 -35.28 -97.29 -5.67
C SER A 654 -34.46 -97.39 -4.37
N SER A 655 -33.44 -96.54 -4.24
CA SER A 655 -32.68 -96.38 -2.99
C SER A 655 -33.58 -95.89 -1.85
N VAL A 656 -33.16 -96.08 -0.59
CA VAL A 656 -33.94 -95.66 0.59
C VAL A 656 -34.21 -94.15 0.53
N TYR A 657 -35.49 -93.78 0.61
CA TYR A 657 -35.97 -92.40 0.60
C TYR A 657 -36.92 -92.17 1.78
N VAL A 658 -36.98 -90.94 2.27
CA VAL A 658 -37.87 -90.54 3.38
C VAL A 658 -39.17 -89.90 2.90
N LYS A 659 -39.21 -89.42 1.66
CA LYS A 659 -40.38 -88.77 1.08
C LYS A 659 -40.50 -89.06 -0.42
N ALA A 660 -41.73 -89.26 -0.89
CA ALA A 660 -42.06 -89.33 -2.30
C ALA A 660 -43.12 -88.27 -2.66
N GLY A 661 -43.04 -87.73 -3.87
CA GLY A 661 -44.00 -86.80 -4.47
C GLY A 661 -44.37 -87.24 -5.88
N TYR A 662 -45.55 -86.82 -6.35
CA TYR A 662 -46.16 -87.28 -7.59
C TYR A 662 -46.67 -86.07 -8.37
N PHE A 663 -46.34 -85.95 -9.66
CA PHE A 663 -46.50 -84.73 -10.44
C PHE A 663 -47.01 -85.01 -11.86
N GLU A 664 -47.70 -84.03 -12.43
CA GLU A 664 -48.13 -84.05 -13.84
C GLU A 664 -47.05 -83.57 -14.81
N ASP A 665 -45.96 -82.97 -14.31
CA ASP A 665 -44.92 -82.31 -15.10
C ASP A 665 -43.51 -82.67 -14.62
N ALA A 666 -42.54 -82.58 -15.54
CA ALA A 666 -41.13 -82.89 -15.30
C ALA A 666 -40.45 -81.91 -14.32
N ASP A 667 -40.93 -80.67 -14.24
CA ASP A 667 -40.38 -79.63 -13.36
C ASP A 667 -40.83 -79.77 -11.90
N LEU A 668 -41.68 -80.76 -11.59
CA LEU A 668 -42.23 -81.01 -10.26
C LEU A 668 -43.06 -79.83 -9.70
N LYS A 669 -43.74 -79.06 -10.57
CA LYS A 669 -44.50 -77.86 -10.17
C LYS A 669 -46.00 -78.11 -10.01
N ARG A 670 -46.53 -79.15 -10.65
CA ARG A 670 -47.96 -79.50 -10.67
C ARG A 670 -48.16 -80.82 -9.95
N PRO A 671 -48.23 -80.81 -8.60
CA PRO A 671 -48.43 -82.04 -7.84
C PRO A 671 -49.81 -82.63 -8.14
N LEU A 672 -49.86 -83.96 -8.20
CA LEU A 672 -51.11 -84.70 -8.29
C LEU A 672 -51.89 -84.55 -6.98
N THR A 673 -53.18 -84.24 -7.09
CA THR A 673 -54.09 -84.09 -5.95
C THR A 673 -54.44 -85.44 -5.31
N ASP A 674 -54.62 -86.48 -6.12
CA ASP A 674 -54.84 -87.86 -5.66
C ASP A 674 -54.01 -88.85 -6.50
N PRO A 675 -52.76 -89.15 -6.10
CA PRO A 675 -51.90 -90.09 -6.82
C PRO A 675 -52.35 -91.54 -6.70
N LYS A 676 -53.35 -91.85 -5.85
CA LYS A 676 -53.89 -93.21 -5.69
C LYS A 676 -55.01 -93.51 -6.67
N ARG A 677 -55.60 -92.47 -7.28
CA ARG A 677 -56.81 -92.59 -8.09
C ARG A 677 -56.67 -91.89 -9.42
N ILE A 678 -55.78 -92.41 -10.28
CA ILE A 678 -55.56 -91.85 -11.61
C ILE A 678 -56.30 -92.68 -12.66
N ASN A 679 -57.19 -92.05 -13.43
CA ASN A 679 -57.95 -92.69 -14.51
C ASN A 679 -57.74 -92.01 -15.88
N ARG A 680 -56.62 -91.27 -16.03
CA ARG A 680 -56.25 -90.61 -17.28
C ARG A 680 -54.90 -91.12 -17.77
N ALA A 681 -54.88 -91.64 -18.99
CA ALA A 681 -53.65 -92.03 -19.67
C ALA A 681 -52.72 -90.82 -19.90
N GLY A 682 -51.41 -91.05 -19.80
CA GLY A 682 -50.40 -89.99 -19.94
C GLY A 682 -49.10 -90.28 -19.18
N VAL A 683 -48.14 -89.36 -19.28
CA VAL A 683 -46.87 -89.40 -18.56
C VAL A 683 -46.98 -88.56 -17.30
N TYR A 684 -46.64 -89.14 -16.16
CA TYR A 684 -46.56 -88.49 -14.85
C TYR A 684 -45.14 -88.64 -14.30
N TYR A 685 -44.80 -87.94 -13.22
CA TYR A 685 -43.46 -87.95 -12.64
C TYR A 685 -43.51 -88.29 -11.16
N ILE A 686 -42.58 -89.14 -10.72
CA ILE A 686 -42.40 -89.51 -9.32
C ILE A 686 -41.06 -88.95 -8.88
N ALA A 687 -41.04 -88.22 -7.77
CA ALA A 687 -39.83 -87.68 -7.15
C ALA A 687 -39.63 -88.28 -5.77
N ILE A 688 -38.42 -88.74 -5.45
CA ILE A 688 -38.04 -89.26 -4.14
C ILE A 688 -36.97 -88.40 -3.50
N GLN A 689 -36.98 -88.29 -2.18
CA GLN A 689 -36.05 -87.48 -1.39
C GLN A 689 -35.37 -88.31 -0.30
N ASN A 690 -34.04 -88.19 -0.16
CA ASN A 690 -33.27 -88.85 0.91
C ASN A 690 -33.22 -88.01 2.21
N GLU A 691 -32.60 -88.53 3.26
CA GLU A 691 -32.46 -87.86 4.57
C GLU A 691 -31.70 -86.53 4.48
N SER A 692 -30.69 -86.44 3.60
CA SER A 692 -29.94 -85.21 3.34
C SER A 692 -30.71 -84.16 2.53
N GLY A 693 -31.95 -84.46 2.14
CA GLY A 693 -32.83 -83.55 1.41
C GLY A 693 -32.68 -83.57 -0.11
N CYS A 694 -31.80 -84.40 -0.68
CA CYS A 694 -31.56 -84.48 -2.12
C CYS A 694 -32.69 -85.22 -2.85
N ILE A 695 -33.11 -84.68 -3.99
CA ILE A 695 -34.27 -85.16 -4.76
C ILE A 695 -33.80 -85.83 -6.06
N SER A 696 -34.49 -86.89 -6.47
CA SER A 696 -34.39 -87.44 -7.82
C SER A 696 -35.78 -87.78 -8.35
N SER A 697 -36.00 -87.59 -9.65
CA SER A 697 -37.30 -87.80 -10.29
C SER A 697 -37.21 -88.56 -11.60
N ALA A 698 -38.25 -89.34 -11.90
CA ALA A 698 -38.35 -90.10 -13.14
C ALA A 698 -39.81 -90.19 -13.64
N PRO A 699 -40.02 -90.32 -14.96
CA PRO A 699 -41.36 -90.43 -15.55
C PRO A 699 -41.97 -91.83 -15.37
N VAL A 700 -43.31 -91.90 -15.35
CA VAL A 700 -44.13 -93.10 -15.39
C VAL A 700 -45.26 -92.91 -16.41
N GLU A 701 -45.42 -93.85 -17.35
CA GLU A 701 -46.47 -93.79 -18.37
C GLU A 701 -47.66 -94.67 -17.99
N LEU A 702 -48.87 -94.10 -18.00
CA LEU A 702 -50.12 -94.75 -17.63
C LEU A 702 -50.99 -95.04 -18.84
N GLU A 703 -51.60 -96.22 -18.83
CA GLU A 703 -52.48 -96.71 -19.88
C GLU A 703 -53.89 -96.95 -19.31
N VAL A 704 -54.89 -96.27 -19.88
CA VAL A 704 -56.30 -96.39 -19.49
C VAL A 704 -57.12 -96.67 -20.75
N LEU A 705 -57.81 -97.81 -20.77
CA LEU A 705 -58.56 -98.33 -21.92
C LEU A 705 -60.07 -98.08 -21.75
N PRO A 706 -60.84 -97.90 -22.84
CA PRO A 706 -62.30 -97.85 -22.74
C PRO A 706 -62.88 -99.19 -22.30
N GLN A 707 -64.03 -99.20 -21.62
CA GLN A 707 -64.71 -100.44 -21.21
C GLN A 707 -65.05 -101.38 -22.39
N PRO A 708 -65.06 -102.70 -22.17
CA PRO A 708 -65.45 -103.68 -23.18
C PRO A 708 -66.89 -103.48 -23.63
N LYS A 709 -67.11 -103.43 -24.95
CA LYS A 709 -68.45 -103.33 -25.55
C LYS A 709 -68.53 -104.20 -26.80
N ILE A 710 -69.65 -104.91 -26.93
CA ILE A 710 -70.06 -105.58 -28.17
C ILE A 710 -71.37 -104.93 -28.63
N VAL A 711 -71.32 -104.24 -29.77
CA VAL A 711 -72.44 -103.48 -30.34
C VAL A 711 -72.86 -104.10 -31.66
N VAL A 712 -74.14 -104.42 -31.83
CA VAL A 712 -74.67 -104.97 -33.08
C VAL A 712 -75.68 -103.98 -33.66
N PRO A 713 -75.68 -103.72 -34.98
CA PRO A 713 -76.67 -102.85 -35.62
C PRO A 713 -78.12 -103.24 -35.29
N THR A 714 -78.97 -102.25 -35.02
CA THR A 714 -80.38 -102.45 -34.66
C THR A 714 -81.29 -102.70 -35.86
N ALA A 715 -80.81 -102.49 -37.08
CA ALA A 715 -81.47 -102.88 -38.31
C ALA A 715 -80.47 -103.13 -39.44
N PHE A 716 -80.77 -104.06 -40.34
CA PHE A 716 -79.98 -104.33 -41.55
C PHE A 716 -80.89 -104.74 -42.73
N THR A 717 -80.43 -104.53 -43.96
CA THR A 717 -81.19 -104.75 -45.20
C THR A 717 -80.43 -105.68 -46.14
N PRO A 718 -80.65 -107.01 -46.06
CA PRO A 718 -79.93 -108.05 -46.81
C PRO A 718 -79.66 -107.80 -48.30
N GLN A 719 -80.62 -107.21 -49.01
CA GLN A 719 -80.56 -107.08 -50.47
C GLN A 719 -79.96 -105.76 -50.96
N LYS A 720 -79.56 -104.86 -50.06
CA LYS A 720 -78.90 -103.61 -50.44
C LYS A 720 -77.39 -103.77 -50.60
N GLU A 721 -76.75 -102.79 -51.20
CA GLU A 721 -75.28 -102.74 -51.33
C GLU A 721 -74.58 -102.43 -50.00
N THR A 722 -75.24 -101.69 -49.10
CA THR A 722 -74.72 -101.31 -47.79
C THR A 722 -75.66 -101.74 -46.67
N ASN A 723 -75.11 -101.98 -45.48
CA ASN A 723 -75.86 -102.52 -44.32
C ASN A 723 -76.57 -103.84 -44.64
N ASN A 724 -75.95 -104.68 -45.47
CA ASN A 724 -76.52 -105.91 -46.01
C ASN A 724 -76.22 -107.15 -45.17
N ARG A 725 -75.37 -107.01 -44.15
CA ARG A 725 -75.06 -108.08 -43.21
C ARG A 725 -75.08 -107.59 -41.78
N LEU A 726 -75.50 -108.48 -40.89
CA LEU A 726 -75.51 -108.26 -39.45
C LEU A 726 -74.27 -108.90 -38.81
N TYR A 727 -73.43 -108.10 -38.16
CA TYR A 727 -72.29 -108.55 -37.37
C TYR A 727 -71.98 -107.59 -36.20
N PRO A 728 -71.31 -108.06 -35.12
CA PRO A 728 -70.93 -107.21 -34.00
C PRO A 728 -69.70 -106.33 -34.28
N PHE A 729 -69.70 -105.12 -33.73
CA PHE A 729 -68.54 -104.23 -33.53
C PHE A 729 -67.98 -104.41 -32.12
N LEU A 730 -66.66 -104.45 -32.02
CA LEU A 730 -65.90 -104.84 -30.84
C LEU A 730 -65.08 -103.65 -30.33
N VAL A 731 -65.29 -103.23 -29.07
CA VAL A 731 -64.47 -102.21 -28.37
C VAL A 731 -63.86 -102.87 -27.14
N SER A 732 -62.54 -102.81 -26.99
CA SER A 732 -61.79 -103.51 -25.94
C SER A 732 -62.13 -105.00 -25.80
N ILE A 733 -62.54 -105.62 -26.91
CA ILE A 733 -62.74 -107.06 -27.07
C ILE A 733 -61.68 -107.57 -28.02
N GLN A 734 -60.78 -108.42 -27.51
CA GLN A 734 -59.67 -108.98 -28.28
C GLN A 734 -60.13 -110.11 -29.20
N LYS A 735 -61.14 -110.88 -28.78
CA LYS A 735 -61.60 -112.09 -29.51
C LYS A 735 -63.11 -112.29 -29.39
N LEU A 736 -63.81 -112.49 -30.51
CA LEU A 736 -65.20 -112.96 -30.50
C LEU A 736 -65.22 -114.47 -30.20
N ILE A 737 -66.13 -114.92 -29.33
CA ILE A 737 -66.36 -116.33 -29.02
C ILE A 737 -67.63 -116.84 -29.69
N SER A 738 -68.68 -116.02 -29.71
CA SER A 738 -69.96 -116.41 -30.30
C SER A 738 -70.76 -115.20 -30.71
N PHE A 739 -71.45 -115.30 -31.85
CA PHE A 739 -72.49 -114.40 -32.30
C PHE A 739 -73.62 -115.25 -32.88
N LYS A 740 -74.79 -115.18 -32.26
CA LYS A 740 -75.96 -115.99 -32.58
C LYS A 740 -77.14 -115.09 -32.86
N VAL A 741 -77.95 -115.44 -33.85
CA VAL A 741 -79.16 -114.71 -34.23
C VAL A 741 -80.34 -115.67 -34.26
N TYR A 742 -81.47 -115.25 -33.72
CA TYR A 742 -82.69 -116.03 -33.52
C TYR A 742 -83.91 -115.29 -34.08
N ASN A 743 -84.83 -116.00 -34.72
CA ASN A 743 -86.11 -115.41 -35.17
C ASN A 743 -87.12 -115.22 -34.02
N LYS A 744 -88.32 -114.66 -34.25
CA LYS A 744 -89.31 -114.40 -33.17
C LYS A 744 -89.77 -115.64 -32.41
N TRP A 745 -89.60 -116.82 -32.99
CA TRP A 745 -89.95 -118.11 -32.37
C TRP A 745 -88.80 -118.70 -31.54
N GLY A 746 -87.67 -118.00 -31.45
CA GLY A 746 -86.49 -118.48 -30.73
C GLY A 746 -85.65 -119.51 -31.50
N ILE A 747 -85.91 -119.71 -32.79
CA ILE A 747 -85.12 -120.62 -33.63
C ILE A 747 -83.82 -119.92 -34.04
N LEU A 748 -82.69 -120.58 -33.82
CA LEU A 748 -81.36 -120.12 -34.26
C LEU A 748 -81.29 -120.09 -35.79
N VAL A 749 -81.14 -118.90 -36.37
CA VAL A 749 -81.06 -118.70 -37.82
C VAL A 749 -79.64 -118.43 -38.31
N TYR A 750 -78.75 -117.95 -37.44
CA TYR A 750 -77.34 -117.73 -37.76
C TYR A 750 -76.45 -117.91 -36.53
N GLN A 751 -75.25 -118.45 -36.73
CA GLN A 751 -74.20 -118.49 -35.73
C GLN A 751 -72.83 -118.31 -36.38
N SER A 752 -71.97 -117.52 -35.74
CA SER A 752 -70.53 -117.42 -36.04
C SER A 752 -69.74 -117.24 -34.76
N ASP A 753 -68.48 -117.65 -34.73
CA ASP A 753 -67.49 -117.32 -33.70
C ASP A 753 -66.43 -116.32 -34.21
N THR A 754 -66.54 -115.91 -35.49
CA THR A 754 -65.60 -115.00 -36.15
C THR A 754 -66.31 -113.92 -36.95
N LEU A 755 -65.67 -112.75 -37.06
CA LEU A 755 -66.11 -111.68 -37.95
C LEU A 755 -65.64 -111.87 -39.39
N ALA A 756 -64.69 -112.78 -39.64
CA ALA A 756 -64.11 -113.02 -40.96
C ALA A 756 -65.14 -113.44 -42.02
N ASN A 757 -66.26 -114.06 -41.59
CA ASN A 757 -67.32 -114.53 -42.48
C ASN A 757 -68.30 -113.42 -42.91
N GLY A 758 -68.07 -112.16 -42.48
CA GLY A 758 -68.83 -110.98 -42.89
C GLY A 758 -70.22 -110.82 -42.25
N GLY A 759 -70.64 -111.71 -41.35
CA GLY A 759 -71.93 -111.64 -40.66
C GLY A 759 -73.08 -112.35 -41.36
N TRP A 760 -74.27 -112.24 -40.78
CA TRP A 760 -75.50 -112.85 -41.28
C TRP A 760 -76.10 -112.03 -42.41
N ASP A 761 -76.38 -112.66 -43.54
CA ASP A 761 -76.94 -112.05 -44.76
C ASP A 761 -78.47 -112.07 -44.80
N GLY A 762 -79.16 -112.42 -43.71
CA GLY A 762 -80.62 -112.47 -43.65
C GLY A 762 -81.27 -113.72 -44.21
N GLN A 763 -80.50 -114.70 -44.71
CA GLN A 763 -81.04 -115.96 -45.20
C GLN A 763 -81.00 -117.06 -44.12
N PHE A 764 -81.97 -117.97 -44.14
CA PHE A 764 -81.94 -119.22 -43.36
C PHE A 764 -82.46 -120.37 -44.22
N LYS A 765 -81.68 -121.46 -44.31
CA LYS A 765 -81.94 -122.60 -45.22
C LYS A 765 -82.22 -122.17 -46.67
N SER A 766 -81.40 -121.24 -47.17
CA SER A 766 -81.49 -120.65 -48.52
C SER A 766 -82.79 -119.89 -48.80
N GLN A 767 -83.54 -119.49 -47.76
CA GLN A 767 -84.72 -118.64 -47.89
C GLN A 767 -84.51 -117.32 -47.14
N MET A 768 -84.82 -116.22 -47.82
CA MET A 768 -84.80 -114.89 -47.22
C MET A 768 -85.78 -114.83 -46.05
N GLN A 769 -85.30 -114.40 -44.88
CA GLN A 769 -86.16 -114.25 -43.72
C GLN A 769 -87.07 -113.03 -43.87
N PRO A 770 -88.30 -113.06 -43.31
CA PRO A 770 -89.26 -111.98 -43.47
C PRO A 770 -88.83 -110.70 -42.72
N LEU A 771 -89.47 -109.58 -43.08
CA LEU A 771 -89.43 -108.34 -42.32
C LEU A 771 -89.86 -108.60 -40.87
N GLU A 772 -88.89 -108.73 -39.97
CA GLU A 772 -89.13 -109.18 -38.60
C GLU A 772 -88.03 -108.70 -37.66
N THR A 773 -88.32 -108.73 -36.36
CA THR A 773 -87.31 -108.53 -35.32
C THR A 773 -86.63 -109.84 -34.95
N PHE A 774 -85.30 -109.86 -35.04
CA PHE A 774 -84.43 -110.96 -34.65
C PHE A 774 -83.75 -110.64 -33.33
N SER A 775 -83.68 -111.63 -32.44
CA SER A 775 -82.90 -111.51 -31.21
C SER A 775 -81.48 -111.98 -31.47
N TRP A 776 -80.48 -111.30 -30.93
CA TRP A 776 -79.08 -111.71 -31.06
C TRP A 776 -78.40 -111.80 -29.71
N PHE A 777 -77.39 -112.66 -29.65
CA PHE A 777 -76.49 -112.83 -28.51
C PHE A 777 -75.06 -112.86 -29.02
N ALA A 778 -74.17 -112.11 -28.37
CA ALA A 778 -72.75 -112.07 -28.66
C ALA A 778 -71.92 -112.26 -27.39
N GLU A 779 -70.82 -113.02 -27.48
CA GLU A 779 -69.85 -113.25 -26.42
C GLU A 779 -68.43 -113.07 -26.98
N GLY A 780 -67.54 -112.44 -26.22
CA GLY A 780 -66.12 -112.27 -26.54
C GLY A 780 -65.22 -112.24 -25.31
N ILE A 781 -63.91 -112.23 -25.54
CA ILE A 781 -62.86 -112.04 -24.52
C ILE A 781 -62.34 -110.60 -24.60
N ASP A 782 -62.34 -109.88 -23.48
CA ASP A 782 -61.83 -108.52 -23.40
C ASP A 782 -60.28 -108.44 -23.43
N THR A 783 -59.73 -107.22 -23.44
CA THR A 783 -58.28 -106.99 -23.47
C THR A 783 -57.53 -107.59 -22.26
N PHE A 784 -58.21 -107.88 -21.16
CA PHE A 784 -57.62 -108.47 -19.94
C PHE A 784 -57.88 -109.96 -19.78
N GLY A 785 -58.63 -110.58 -20.71
CA GLY A 785 -58.88 -112.02 -20.75
C GLY A 785 -60.24 -112.44 -20.18
N ASP A 786 -61.07 -111.50 -19.73
CA ASP A 786 -62.38 -111.79 -19.14
C ASP A 786 -63.46 -111.95 -20.21
N LYS A 787 -64.50 -112.76 -19.93
CA LYS A 787 -65.63 -112.95 -20.84
C LYS A 787 -66.61 -111.78 -20.75
N PHE A 788 -66.96 -111.22 -21.89
CA PHE A 788 -67.97 -110.19 -22.03
C PHE A 788 -69.13 -110.65 -22.91
N GLN A 789 -70.36 -110.44 -22.46
CA GLN A 789 -71.58 -110.84 -23.17
C GLN A 789 -72.48 -109.64 -23.45
N SER A 790 -73.11 -109.64 -24.61
CA SER A 790 -74.10 -108.65 -25.02
C SER A 790 -75.26 -109.34 -25.73
N LYS A 791 -76.46 -108.82 -25.57
CA LYS A 791 -77.65 -109.33 -26.26
C LYS A 791 -78.55 -108.18 -26.65
N GLY A 792 -79.30 -108.35 -27.71
CA GLY A 792 -80.22 -107.32 -28.18
C GLY A 792 -81.15 -107.80 -29.26
N LYS A 793 -81.77 -106.84 -29.93
CA LYS A 793 -82.67 -107.07 -31.05
C LYS A 793 -82.16 -106.32 -32.26
N THR A 794 -82.43 -106.85 -33.44
CA THR A 794 -82.23 -106.17 -34.71
C THR A 794 -83.46 -106.39 -35.59
N ILE A 795 -83.75 -105.48 -36.50
CA ILE A 795 -84.82 -105.62 -37.47
C ILE A 795 -84.21 -105.94 -38.82
N LEU A 796 -84.63 -107.04 -39.43
CA LEU A 796 -84.35 -107.27 -40.85
C LEU A 796 -85.35 -106.45 -41.65
N ILE A 797 -84.86 -105.59 -42.53
CA ILE A 797 -85.65 -104.79 -43.46
C ILE A 797 -85.51 -105.41 -44.86
N LEU A 798 -86.62 -105.64 -45.57
CA LEU A 798 -86.59 -106.18 -46.94
C LEU A 798 -86.17 -105.13 -47.96
#